data_AF-E0NNB2-F1
#
_entry.id   AF-E0NNB2-F1
#
_cell.length_a   1.000
_cell.length_b   1.000
_cell.length_c   1.000
_cell.angle_alpha   90.00
_cell.angle_beta   90.00
_cell.angle_gamma   90.00
#
_symmetry.space_group_name_H-M   'P 1'
#
loop_
_entity.id
_entity.type
_entity.pdbx_description
1 polymer ?
#
loop_
_entity_poly.entity_id
_entity_poly.type
_entity_poly.pdbx_seq_one_letter_code
_entity_poly.pdbx_strand_id
1 'polypeptide(L)'
;MTTNYWDQRIERLNREVFRDSESYVRELRKIYDTETEKIQDSIYSQLLKLQEEAGEISLAEAKKLLNDREKKIFKDSLDDFIKKATGKINVDTERELNIISRRVRISRLQAMEVELKKTVAGLMSREEKGLFAHLGGTYEKRYYKELYELQRITGYKSVQSVNKSELNTLIKNPWTSDGQEFSERIWGRGEKLTTSLRDNLIRDIARGNSPKESARNIQRLFDVSKASASRLVFTETAAVNAKATQDSYEKLGVKQYQILATLDLKTSDICRSMDSKIFDYKDYRIGITAPPFHPNCRSDTVPYFGDEFEKEIDQGIGRMARDPESGESEPVENLTYEDWHKKYVEGLPIDSEKSNIPSETVEPPQKYTKAETDDALDYYVSGDGMWINNYLRGRSPDIVFTEDDKIYLERLDQATTLQNVKEKTLYRSVDVSAIIGDISDFDYDDLRGAYFYGDDSKRAKEIMEKYLKNIQGKEIVDKGFLSTTKSKDIALEFQGFTGSSKSCVIEFNVPDGIKGVDLKDFDIADSEQREVLLARGQKFVIKEMTQEQGQFYFKADLILNNGYNVNEEIELPKLKKVFKEDDYKEFKKIISENTNEDIQKLYKKYGDEINHVYISDKGCYNSARNELSISINSEEEVKSGINKFSTVAHEYGHSFDHNATSDLTHTDLKKIREVIPESLAPAKDLLSSSDEFMQAIREDKANLKSIGFKKLVEELRDEEASKGIQDAIDGMFEGSKYRISWGHGEKYYNRKYNKIKYYADLYGEDYDKILMDAFKELGYKIKAKKDMKSLIRDYETASEAWANIMSAVTCGGSELEFAEKYLPKSLEALLKIIKGVN
;
A
#
# COMPACT_ATOMS: atom_id res chain seq x y z
N MET A 1 51.93 -6.87 10.03
CA MET A 1 50.75 -6.24 9.40
C MET A 1 50.31 -5.15 10.35
N THR A 2 50.50 -3.90 9.96
CA THR A 2 50.03 -2.73 10.70
C THR A 2 48.51 -2.81 10.79
N THR A 3 47.98 -2.91 12.01
CA THR A 3 46.53 -2.92 12.23
C THR A 3 46.01 -1.52 11.94
N ASN A 4 45.17 -1.37 10.93
CA ASN A 4 44.58 -0.09 10.54
C ASN A 4 43.70 0.43 11.70
N TYR A 5 43.75 1.73 11.99
CA TYR A 5 42.96 2.39 13.03
C TYR A 5 41.46 2.03 12.98
N TRP A 6 40.90 1.87 11.78
CA TRP A 6 39.48 1.54 11.57
C TRP A 6 39.11 0.14 12.07
N ASP A 7 39.99 -0.84 11.90
CA ASP A 7 39.72 -2.23 12.31
C ASP A 7 39.61 -2.34 13.84
N GLN A 8 40.58 -1.79 14.56
CA GLN A 8 40.57 -1.81 16.04
C GLN A 8 39.37 -1.07 16.62
N ARG A 9 38.95 0.02 15.95
CA ARG A 9 37.76 0.80 16.32
C ARG A 9 36.48 -0.01 16.15
N ILE A 10 36.27 -0.60 14.98
CA ILE A 10 35.06 -1.39 14.70
C ILE A 10 35.01 -2.64 15.57
N GLU A 11 36.13 -3.32 15.82
CA GLU A 11 36.19 -4.43 16.78
C GLU A 11 35.78 -4.02 18.20
N ARG A 12 36.15 -2.81 18.65
CA ARG A 12 35.74 -2.28 19.96
C ARG A 12 34.23 -1.97 19.97
N LEU A 13 33.71 -1.31 18.94
CA LEU A 13 32.28 -0.97 18.84
C LEU A 13 31.42 -2.24 18.77
N ASN A 14 31.81 -3.22 17.96
CA ASN A 14 31.10 -4.50 17.87
C ASN A 14 31.12 -5.25 19.20
N ARG A 15 32.25 -5.33 19.89
CA ARG A 15 32.31 -5.97 21.22
C ARG A 15 31.34 -5.34 22.21
N GLU A 16 31.20 -4.02 22.18
CA GLU A 16 30.28 -3.31 23.06
C GLU A 16 28.81 -3.58 22.69
N VAL A 17 28.45 -3.49 21.41
CA VAL A 17 27.09 -3.78 20.90
C VAL A 17 26.68 -5.22 21.22
N PHE A 18 27.58 -6.19 21.00
CA PHE A 18 27.31 -7.59 21.31
C PHE A 18 27.22 -7.86 22.81
N ARG A 19 28.02 -7.18 23.64
CA ARG A 19 27.92 -7.27 25.11
C ARG A 19 26.57 -6.75 25.62
N ASP A 20 26.11 -5.63 25.07
CA ASP A 20 24.81 -5.04 25.43
C ASP A 20 23.67 -5.98 25.01
N SER A 21 23.78 -6.57 23.81
CA SER A 21 22.85 -7.59 23.31
C SER A 21 22.85 -8.87 24.15
N GLU A 22 24.02 -9.35 24.59
CA GLU A 22 24.13 -10.48 25.52
C GLU A 22 23.49 -10.17 26.88
N SER A 23 23.59 -8.92 27.36
CA SER A 23 22.89 -8.47 28.57
C SER A 23 21.38 -8.50 28.38
N TYR A 24 20.88 -7.93 27.28
CA TYR A 24 19.45 -7.93 26.97
C TYR A 24 18.91 -9.37 26.77
N VAL A 25 19.62 -10.24 26.05
CA VAL A 25 19.25 -11.66 25.90
C VAL A 25 19.19 -12.39 27.23
N ARG A 26 20.09 -12.09 28.18
CA ARG A 26 20.02 -12.68 29.54
C ARG A 26 18.74 -12.26 30.27
N GLU A 27 18.35 -10.99 30.19
CA GLU A 27 17.10 -10.52 30.79
C GLU A 27 15.87 -11.10 30.08
N LEU A 28 15.88 -11.16 28.74
CA LEU A 28 14.82 -11.79 27.96
C LEU A 28 14.64 -13.27 28.33
N ARG A 29 15.75 -14.02 28.48
CA ARG A 29 15.69 -15.42 28.92
C ARG A 29 15.09 -15.58 30.31
N LYS A 30 15.39 -14.68 31.27
CA LYS A 30 14.75 -14.70 32.59
C LYS A 30 13.23 -14.47 32.49
N ILE A 31 12.77 -13.60 31.60
CA ILE A 31 11.34 -13.41 31.33
C ILE A 31 10.73 -14.72 30.82
N TYR A 32 11.36 -15.37 29.83
CA TYR A 32 10.91 -16.68 29.34
C TYR A 32 10.85 -17.72 30.46
N ASP A 33 11.91 -17.85 31.25
CA ASP A 33 12.00 -18.83 32.33
C ASP A 33 10.88 -18.60 33.38
N THR A 34 10.67 -17.34 33.76
CA THR A 34 9.60 -16.95 34.71
C THR A 34 8.21 -17.27 34.17
N GLU A 35 7.92 -16.95 32.91
CA GLU A 35 6.60 -17.21 32.33
C GLU A 35 6.38 -18.70 32.05
N THR A 36 7.45 -19.43 31.72
CA THR A 36 7.43 -20.88 31.54
C THR A 36 7.13 -21.58 32.85
N GLU A 37 7.80 -21.22 33.94
CA GLU A 37 7.56 -21.79 35.27
C GLU A 37 6.10 -21.58 35.70
N LYS A 38 5.58 -20.35 35.58
CA LYS A 38 4.19 -20.03 35.92
C LYS A 38 3.17 -20.87 35.14
N ILE A 39 3.34 -20.98 33.83
CA ILE A 39 2.37 -21.73 33.01
C ILE A 39 2.50 -23.24 33.19
N GLN A 40 3.71 -23.74 33.41
CA GLN A 40 3.94 -25.14 33.76
C GLN A 40 3.22 -25.49 35.07
N ASP A 41 3.39 -24.68 36.12
CA ASP A 41 2.78 -24.91 37.42
C ASP A 41 1.26 -24.83 37.36
N SER A 42 0.72 -23.91 36.56
CA SER A 42 -0.73 -23.78 36.38
C SER A 42 -1.33 -24.97 35.64
N ILE A 43 -0.74 -25.36 34.50
CA ILE A 43 -1.21 -26.51 33.73
C ILE A 43 -1.00 -27.81 34.52
N TYR A 44 0.13 -27.97 35.23
CA TYR A 44 0.37 -29.09 36.12
C TYR A 44 -0.72 -29.20 37.18
N SER A 45 -1.05 -28.10 37.85
CA SER A 45 -2.06 -28.03 38.90
C SER A 45 -3.47 -28.35 38.37
N GLN A 46 -3.81 -27.89 37.16
CA GLN A 46 -5.08 -28.22 36.50
C GLN A 46 -5.17 -29.69 36.11
N LEU A 47 -4.11 -30.25 35.53
CA LEU A 47 -4.05 -31.67 35.18
C LEU A 47 -4.06 -32.57 36.42
N LEU A 48 -3.39 -32.16 37.50
CA LEU A 48 -3.40 -32.88 38.78
C LEU A 48 -4.81 -32.91 39.38
N LYS A 49 -5.50 -31.77 39.38
CA LYS A 49 -6.89 -31.68 39.84
C LYS A 49 -7.82 -32.59 39.01
N LEU A 50 -7.65 -32.62 37.69
CA LEU A 50 -8.39 -33.54 36.82
C LEU A 50 -8.15 -35.01 37.21
N GLN A 51 -6.89 -35.36 37.47
CA GLN A 51 -6.50 -36.71 37.89
C GLN A 51 -7.08 -37.09 39.25
N GLU A 52 -7.08 -36.18 40.23
CA GLU A 52 -7.63 -36.40 41.56
C GLU A 52 -9.16 -36.57 41.53
N GLU A 53 -9.86 -35.80 40.68
CA GLU A 53 -11.32 -35.86 40.56
C GLU A 53 -11.83 -37.11 39.82
N ALA A 54 -11.12 -37.56 38.79
CA ALA A 54 -11.58 -38.63 37.89
C ALA A 54 -10.79 -39.94 38.02
N GLY A 55 -9.72 -39.98 38.81
CA GLY A 55 -8.80 -41.11 38.93
C GLY A 55 -7.77 -41.22 37.78
N GLU A 56 -8.10 -40.69 36.61
CA GLU A 56 -7.24 -40.65 35.42
C GLU A 56 -7.37 -39.33 34.65
N ILE A 57 -6.37 -39.01 33.84
CA ILE A 57 -6.42 -37.87 32.91
C ILE A 57 -6.98 -38.37 31.59
N SER A 58 -8.14 -37.84 31.18
CA SER A 58 -8.77 -38.21 29.92
C SER A 58 -9.35 -36.99 29.19
N LEU A 59 -9.49 -37.12 27.87
CA LEU A 59 -10.14 -36.08 27.06
C LEU A 59 -11.61 -35.88 27.43
N ALA A 60 -12.29 -36.93 27.89
CA ALA A 60 -13.67 -36.83 28.35
C ALA A 60 -13.77 -35.90 29.57
N GLU A 61 -12.86 -36.07 30.53
CA GLU A 61 -12.81 -35.24 31.74
C GLU A 61 -12.41 -33.79 31.41
N ALA A 62 -11.38 -33.61 30.58
CA ALA A 62 -10.94 -32.28 30.17
C ALA A 62 -12.00 -31.53 29.35
N LYS A 63 -12.90 -32.23 28.65
CA LYS A 63 -14.01 -31.62 27.91
C LYS A 63 -15.22 -31.24 28.76
N LYS A 64 -15.26 -31.59 30.05
CA LYS A 64 -16.33 -31.12 30.95
C LYS A 64 -16.30 -29.60 31.09
N LEU A 65 -17.49 -29.02 31.25
CA LEU A 65 -17.65 -27.58 31.46
C LEU A 65 -17.11 -27.16 32.83
N LEU A 66 -16.53 -25.95 32.89
CA LEU A 66 -16.21 -25.30 34.15
C LEU A 66 -17.48 -25.14 35.01
N ASN A 67 -17.37 -25.43 36.30
CA ASN A 67 -18.45 -25.09 37.24
C ASN A 67 -18.49 -23.57 37.49
N ASP A 68 -19.54 -23.07 38.15
CA ASP A 68 -19.74 -21.62 38.32
C ASP A 68 -18.58 -20.92 39.02
N ARG A 69 -17.94 -21.59 40.00
CA ARG A 69 -16.78 -21.04 40.72
C ARG A 69 -15.54 -20.99 39.81
N GLU A 70 -15.25 -22.08 39.11
CA GLU A 70 -14.13 -22.17 38.16
C GLU A 70 -14.29 -21.15 37.01
N LYS A 71 -15.51 -21.06 36.46
CA LYS A 71 -15.84 -20.12 35.39
C LYS A 71 -15.68 -18.67 35.83
N LYS A 72 -16.10 -18.33 37.05
CA LYS A 72 -15.90 -16.99 37.60
C LYS A 72 -14.42 -16.65 37.72
N ILE A 73 -13.61 -17.53 38.33
CA ILE A 73 -12.16 -17.34 38.47
C ILE A 73 -11.49 -17.18 37.10
N PHE A 74 -11.86 -18.04 36.14
CA PHE A 74 -11.35 -17.98 34.78
C PHE A 74 -11.66 -16.63 34.11
N LYS A 75 -12.93 -16.18 34.17
CA LYS A 75 -13.35 -14.91 33.58
C LYS A 75 -12.66 -13.72 34.23
N ASP A 76 -12.62 -13.66 35.56
CA ASP A 76 -11.97 -12.58 36.30
C ASP A 76 -10.48 -12.49 35.92
N SER A 77 -9.79 -13.63 35.80
CA SER A 77 -8.38 -13.68 35.37
C SER A 77 -8.17 -13.25 33.92
N LEU A 78 -9.08 -13.66 33.02
CA LEU A 78 -8.99 -13.32 31.60
C LEU A 78 -9.31 -11.84 31.37
N ASP A 79 -10.34 -11.29 32.02
CA ASP A 79 -10.71 -9.88 31.92
C ASP A 79 -9.63 -8.97 32.52
N ASP A 80 -9.02 -9.35 33.65
CA ASP A 80 -7.87 -8.61 34.21
C ASP A 80 -6.68 -8.58 33.25
N PHE A 81 -6.40 -9.71 32.60
CA PHE A 81 -5.37 -9.75 31.57
C PHE A 81 -5.71 -8.86 30.38
N ILE A 82 -6.92 -8.97 29.81
CA ILE A 82 -7.35 -8.17 28.65
C ILE A 82 -7.23 -6.68 28.99
N LYS A 83 -7.70 -6.26 30.17
CA LYS A 83 -7.57 -4.86 30.63
C LYS A 83 -6.12 -4.39 30.69
N LYS A 84 -5.19 -5.24 31.16
CA LYS A 84 -3.76 -4.90 31.23
C LYS A 84 -3.08 -4.92 29.86
N ALA A 85 -3.57 -5.76 28.96
CA ALA A 85 -3.00 -6.05 27.65
C ALA A 85 -3.60 -5.25 26.49
N THR A 86 -4.73 -4.57 26.69
CA THR A 86 -5.42 -3.74 25.68
C THR A 86 -4.43 -2.81 24.98
N GLY A 87 -4.36 -2.88 23.65
CA GLY A 87 -3.45 -2.07 22.84
C GLY A 87 -1.96 -2.39 22.99
N LYS A 88 -1.61 -3.48 23.68
CA LYS A 88 -0.23 -3.96 23.86
C LYS A 88 0.02 -5.35 23.27
N ILE A 89 -1.04 -6.05 22.85
CA ILE A 89 -0.98 -7.33 22.16
C ILE A 89 -1.52 -7.17 20.74
N ASN A 90 -1.22 -8.12 19.86
CA ASN A 90 -1.74 -8.11 18.50
C ASN A 90 -3.29 -8.10 18.48
N VAL A 91 -3.86 -7.31 17.55
CA VAL A 91 -5.30 -7.04 17.42
C VAL A 91 -6.15 -8.30 17.30
N ASP A 92 -5.68 -9.30 16.56
CA ASP A 92 -6.41 -10.55 16.36
C ASP A 92 -6.44 -11.37 17.66
N THR A 93 -5.33 -11.38 18.40
CA THR A 93 -5.25 -12.03 19.71
C THR A 93 -6.16 -11.34 20.72
N GLU A 94 -6.17 -10.00 20.75
CA GLU A 94 -7.06 -9.23 21.61
C GLU A 94 -8.54 -9.52 21.31
N ARG A 95 -8.92 -9.55 20.04
CA ARG A 95 -10.29 -9.88 19.61
C ARG A 95 -10.68 -11.28 20.06
N GLU A 96 -9.82 -12.26 19.85
CA GLU A 96 -10.11 -13.66 20.21
C GLU A 96 -10.30 -13.83 21.73
N LEU A 97 -9.41 -13.26 22.54
CA LEU A 97 -9.52 -13.31 24.00
C LEU A 97 -10.79 -12.61 24.51
N ASN A 98 -11.18 -11.48 23.91
CA ASN A 98 -12.44 -10.79 24.19
C ASN A 98 -13.68 -11.62 23.86
N ILE A 99 -13.65 -12.37 22.75
CA ILE A 99 -14.74 -13.29 22.40
C ILE A 99 -14.84 -14.41 23.44
N ILE A 100 -13.69 -14.98 23.82
CA ILE A 100 -13.63 -16.05 24.83
C ILE A 100 -14.16 -15.57 26.18
N SER A 101 -13.81 -14.36 26.63
CA SER A 101 -14.25 -13.84 27.95
C SER A 101 -15.77 -13.68 28.05
N ARG A 102 -16.43 -13.38 26.93
CA ARG A 102 -17.88 -13.25 26.84
C ARG A 102 -18.62 -14.60 26.80
N ARG A 103 -17.94 -15.72 26.55
CA ARG A 103 -18.60 -17.04 26.43
C ARG A 103 -19.31 -17.48 27.72
N VAL A 104 -20.46 -18.13 27.54
CA VAL A 104 -21.27 -18.67 28.65
C VAL A 104 -20.86 -20.11 28.99
N ARG A 105 -20.31 -20.87 28.04
CA ARG A 105 -19.88 -22.26 28.23
C ARG A 105 -18.41 -22.39 27.81
N ILE A 106 -17.59 -22.89 28.72
CA ILE A 106 -16.15 -23.09 28.53
C ILE A 106 -15.79 -24.43 29.17
N SER A 107 -15.09 -25.30 28.44
CA SER A 107 -14.56 -26.55 28.99
C SER A 107 -13.25 -26.33 29.73
N ARG A 108 -12.87 -27.28 30.61
CA ARG A 108 -11.58 -27.26 31.31
C ARG A 108 -10.39 -27.25 30.33
N LEU A 109 -10.50 -28.01 29.23
CA LEU A 109 -9.53 -28.00 28.14
C LEU A 109 -9.42 -26.61 27.50
N GLN A 110 -10.55 -26.00 27.14
CA GLN A 110 -10.55 -24.65 26.58
C GLN A 110 -9.96 -23.63 27.56
N ALA A 111 -10.20 -23.77 28.86
CA ALA A 111 -9.60 -22.89 29.87
C ALA A 111 -8.07 -22.99 29.88
N MET A 112 -7.52 -24.21 29.84
CA MET A 112 -6.08 -24.46 29.73
C MET A 112 -5.48 -23.91 28.43
N GLU A 113 -6.16 -24.10 27.29
CA GLU A 113 -5.72 -23.57 26.00
C GLU A 113 -5.65 -22.04 25.99
N VAL A 114 -6.64 -21.38 26.59
CA VAL A 114 -6.70 -19.93 26.72
C VAL A 114 -5.59 -19.43 27.62
N GLU A 115 -5.26 -20.15 28.69
CA GLU A 115 -4.16 -19.79 29.57
C GLU A 115 -2.80 -19.88 28.87
N LEU A 116 -2.57 -20.94 28.10
CA LEU A 116 -1.37 -21.06 27.25
C LEU A 116 -1.28 -19.87 26.28
N LYS A 117 -2.38 -19.55 25.59
CA LYS A 117 -2.44 -18.45 24.63
C LYS A 117 -2.19 -17.09 25.29
N LYS A 118 -2.82 -16.84 26.44
CA LYS A 118 -2.66 -15.62 27.26
C LYS A 118 -1.20 -15.41 27.67
N THR A 119 -0.55 -16.45 28.16
CA THR A 119 0.86 -16.41 28.55
C THR A 119 1.76 -16.10 27.36
N VAL A 120 1.56 -16.79 26.23
CA VAL A 120 2.34 -16.53 25.01
C VAL A 120 2.13 -15.10 24.51
N ALA A 121 0.89 -14.60 24.47
CA ALA A 121 0.59 -13.23 24.04
C ALA A 121 1.28 -12.18 24.93
N GLY A 122 1.24 -12.37 26.26
CA GLY A 122 1.92 -11.50 27.21
C GLY A 122 3.44 -11.57 27.12
N LEU A 123 4.00 -12.70 26.68
CA LEU A 123 5.43 -12.88 26.44
C LEU A 123 5.88 -12.19 25.14
N MET A 124 5.14 -12.38 24.05
CA MET A 124 5.43 -11.75 22.75
C MET A 124 5.38 -10.22 22.85
N SER A 125 4.37 -9.68 23.52
CA SER A 125 4.24 -8.23 23.79
C SER A 125 5.45 -7.66 24.55
N ARG A 126 5.90 -8.37 25.60
CA ARG A 126 7.08 -7.96 26.38
C ARG A 126 8.37 -8.04 25.57
N GLU A 127 8.51 -9.08 24.76
CA GLU A 127 9.66 -9.24 23.86
C GLU A 127 9.70 -8.14 22.80
N GLU A 128 8.60 -7.88 22.09
CA GLU A 128 8.51 -6.85 21.06
C GLU A 128 8.89 -5.47 21.62
N LYS A 129 8.25 -5.07 22.73
CA LYS A 129 8.55 -3.79 23.38
C LYS A 129 10.00 -3.70 23.82
N GLY A 130 10.53 -4.77 24.41
CA GLY A 130 11.92 -4.80 24.87
C GLY A 130 12.92 -4.75 23.73
N LEU A 131 12.67 -5.49 22.65
CA LEU A 131 13.55 -5.56 21.49
C LEU A 131 13.53 -4.22 20.76
N PHE A 132 12.37 -3.62 20.56
CA PHE A 132 12.26 -2.29 19.96
C PHE A 132 13.10 -1.24 20.71
N ALA A 133 13.01 -1.21 22.05
CA ALA A 133 13.81 -0.31 22.86
C ALA A 133 15.33 -0.60 22.76
N HIS A 134 15.70 -1.89 22.76
CA HIS A 134 17.09 -2.32 22.59
C HIS A 134 17.68 -1.91 21.23
N LEU A 135 16.91 -2.11 20.15
CA LEU A 135 17.28 -1.72 18.79
C LEU A 135 17.43 -0.19 18.67
N GLY A 136 16.48 0.58 19.21
CA GLY A 136 16.56 2.04 19.24
C GLY A 136 17.81 2.56 19.94
N GLY A 137 18.08 2.05 21.14
CA GLY A 137 19.30 2.41 21.86
C GLY A 137 20.58 1.98 21.14
N THR A 138 20.56 0.83 20.46
CA THR A 138 21.70 0.36 19.65
C THR A 138 21.96 1.27 18.46
N TYR A 139 20.91 1.66 17.73
CA TYR A 139 21.01 2.58 16.60
C TYR A 139 21.58 3.92 17.04
N GLU A 140 20.93 4.58 18.02
CA GLU A 140 21.34 5.92 18.48
C GLU A 140 22.80 5.90 18.94
N LYS A 141 23.16 4.91 19.76
CA LYS A 141 24.53 4.74 20.26
C LYS A 141 25.53 4.52 19.12
N ARG A 142 25.20 3.70 18.12
CA ARG A 142 26.10 3.46 16.98
C ARG A 142 26.24 4.72 16.14
N TYR A 143 25.12 5.32 15.73
CA TYR A 143 25.06 6.50 14.89
C TYR A 143 25.83 7.68 15.49
N TYR A 144 25.64 8.00 16.79
CA TYR A 144 26.39 9.09 17.41
C TYR A 144 27.89 8.80 17.58
N LYS A 145 28.28 7.54 17.82
CA LYS A 145 29.70 7.16 17.85
C LYS A 145 30.35 7.22 16.47
N GLU A 146 29.61 6.98 15.41
CA GLU A 146 30.07 7.20 14.04
C GLU A 146 30.17 8.70 13.74
N LEU A 147 29.17 9.51 14.10
CA LEU A 147 29.21 10.96 13.94
C LEU A 147 30.33 11.65 14.73
N TYR A 148 30.61 11.18 15.95
CA TYR A 148 31.73 11.68 16.76
C TYR A 148 33.05 11.52 16.00
N GLU A 149 33.23 10.39 15.33
CA GLU A 149 34.49 10.07 14.66
C GLU A 149 34.55 10.77 13.29
N LEU A 150 33.40 10.92 12.63
CA LEU A 150 33.21 11.81 11.49
C LEU A 150 33.65 13.25 11.82
N GLN A 151 33.23 13.80 12.96
CA GLN A 151 33.67 15.14 13.40
C GLN A 151 35.14 15.17 13.83
N ARG A 152 35.74 14.04 14.22
CA ARG A 152 37.18 13.99 14.53
C ARG A 152 38.07 13.95 13.29
N ILE A 153 37.62 13.32 12.21
CA ILE A 153 38.43 13.01 11.02
C ILE A 153 38.20 14.02 9.90
N THR A 154 36.95 14.48 9.73
CA THR A 154 36.56 15.42 8.66
C THR A 154 36.23 16.82 9.20
N GLY A 155 35.99 16.89 10.52
CA GLY A 155 35.47 18.02 11.28
C GLY A 155 34.26 18.75 10.69
N TYR A 156 33.42 17.96 10.05
CA TYR A 156 32.00 18.23 9.89
C TYR A 156 31.37 18.75 11.20
N LYS A 157 30.70 19.92 11.12
CA LYS A 157 30.16 20.66 12.27
C LYS A 157 28.68 20.37 12.58
N SER A 158 27.95 19.70 11.68
CA SER A 158 26.49 19.58 11.77
C SER A 158 26.04 18.25 12.39
N VAL A 159 26.09 18.16 13.73
CA VAL A 159 25.52 17.03 14.46
C VAL A 159 24.00 17.13 14.43
N GLN A 160 23.36 16.30 13.62
CA GLN A 160 21.90 16.18 13.61
C GLN A 160 21.47 15.13 14.63
N SER A 161 20.52 15.50 15.50
CA SER A 161 19.88 14.56 16.41
C SER A 161 19.12 13.48 15.63
N VAL A 162 19.09 12.28 16.19
CA VAL A 162 18.24 11.20 15.68
C VAL A 162 16.79 11.60 15.91
N ASN A 163 16.04 11.78 14.82
CA ASN A 163 14.59 11.96 14.91
C ASN A 163 13.96 10.64 15.37
N LYS A 164 13.37 10.63 16.57
CA LYS A 164 12.76 9.42 17.16
C LYS A 164 11.64 8.86 16.31
N SER A 165 10.89 9.69 15.57
CA SER A 165 9.82 9.22 14.69
C SER A 165 10.35 8.51 13.45
N GLU A 166 11.43 9.03 12.86
CA GLU A 166 12.14 8.38 11.75
C GLU A 166 12.83 7.11 12.22
N LEU A 167 13.46 7.12 13.40
CA LEU A 167 14.07 5.93 14.00
C LEU A 167 13.04 4.82 14.21
N ASN A 168 11.87 5.16 14.73
CA ASN A 168 10.80 4.20 14.92
C ASN A 168 10.33 3.58 13.60
N THR A 169 10.28 4.38 12.53
CA THR A 169 9.94 3.92 11.19
C THR A 169 11.06 3.02 10.65
N LEU A 170 12.32 3.44 10.79
CA LEU A 170 13.50 2.72 10.33
C LEU A 170 13.64 1.34 10.99
N ILE A 171 13.42 1.23 12.30
CA ILE A 171 13.50 -0.05 13.02
C ILE A 171 12.39 -1.02 12.60
N LYS A 172 11.24 -0.50 12.15
CA LYS A 172 10.12 -1.29 11.64
C LYS A 172 10.23 -1.62 10.16
N ASN A 173 11.19 -1.02 9.45
CA ASN A 173 11.38 -1.31 8.04
C ASN A 173 12.01 -2.70 7.87
N PRO A 174 11.40 -3.60 7.09
CA PRO A 174 11.97 -4.91 6.84
C PRO A 174 13.23 -4.80 6.00
N TRP A 175 14.31 -5.46 6.45
CA TRP A 175 15.59 -5.52 5.73
C TRP A 175 15.85 -6.90 5.10
N THR A 176 15.07 -7.92 5.45
CA THR A 176 15.19 -9.28 4.92
C THR A 176 14.39 -9.44 3.63
N SER A 177 14.84 -10.34 2.75
CA SER A 177 14.21 -10.60 1.43
C SER A 177 12.79 -11.17 1.52
N ASP A 178 12.39 -11.69 2.67
CA ASP A 178 11.03 -12.19 2.94
C ASP A 178 10.07 -11.08 3.42
N GLY A 179 10.52 -9.83 3.48
CA GLY A 179 9.71 -8.65 3.78
C GLY A 179 9.19 -8.57 5.22
N GLN A 180 9.59 -9.49 6.10
CA GLN A 180 9.08 -9.54 7.48
C GLN A 180 9.87 -8.65 8.42
N GLU A 181 9.16 -7.84 9.21
CA GLU A 181 9.75 -7.10 10.33
C GLU A 181 9.97 -8.01 11.55
N PHE A 182 10.78 -7.56 12.51
CA PHE A 182 11.04 -8.34 13.72
C PHE A 182 9.77 -8.57 14.56
N SER A 183 8.82 -7.63 14.56
CA SER A 183 7.56 -7.78 15.30
C SER A 183 6.70 -8.91 14.73
N GLU A 184 6.54 -8.96 13.40
CA GLU A 184 5.89 -10.08 12.72
C GLU A 184 6.56 -11.43 13.02
N ARG A 185 7.90 -11.46 13.08
CA ARG A 185 8.64 -12.68 13.47
C ARG A 185 8.37 -13.10 14.91
N ILE A 186 8.21 -12.14 15.83
CA ILE A 186 7.83 -12.40 17.23
C ILE A 186 6.41 -12.98 17.26
N TRP A 187 5.42 -12.30 16.68
CA TRP A 187 4.02 -12.72 16.73
C TRP A 187 3.77 -14.03 16.00
N GLY A 188 4.35 -14.23 14.81
CA GLY A 188 4.26 -15.50 14.07
C GLY A 188 4.93 -16.67 14.80
N ARG A 189 5.99 -16.43 15.57
CA ARG A 189 6.56 -17.44 16.49
C ARG A 189 5.64 -17.71 17.67
N GLY A 190 4.98 -16.68 18.21
CA GLY A 190 3.95 -16.81 19.23
C GLY A 190 2.82 -17.73 18.79
N GLU A 191 2.26 -17.53 17.60
CA GLU A 191 1.20 -18.38 17.04
C GLU A 191 1.63 -19.85 16.88
N LYS A 192 2.84 -20.08 16.36
CA LYS A 192 3.42 -21.43 16.24
C LYS A 192 3.59 -22.08 17.61
N LEU A 193 4.04 -21.32 18.62
CA LEU A 193 4.19 -21.79 19.98
C LEU A 193 2.81 -22.13 20.60
N THR A 194 1.82 -21.24 20.48
CA THR A 194 0.45 -21.49 20.97
C THR A 194 -0.16 -22.74 20.35
N THR A 195 -0.03 -22.90 19.02
CA THR A 195 -0.53 -24.08 18.30
C THR A 195 0.17 -25.35 18.78
N SER A 196 1.49 -25.32 18.91
CA SER A 196 2.28 -26.47 19.37
C SER A 196 1.95 -26.85 20.81
N LEU A 197 1.78 -25.87 21.70
CA LEU A 197 1.38 -26.07 23.09
C LEU A 197 -0.02 -26.70 23.17
N ARG A 198 -0.97 -26.19 22.40
CA ARG A 198 -2.34 -26.73 22.33
C ARG A 198 -2.34 -28.18 21.86
N ASP A 199 -1.69 -28.44 20.72
CA ASP A 199 -1.67 -29.77 20.11
C ASP A 199 -0.93 -30.79 20.99
N ASN A 200 0.12 -30.35 21.68
CA ASN A 200 0.84 -31.18 22.65
C ASN A 200 -0.03 -31.46 23.89
N LEU A 201 -0.70 -30.45 24.46
CA LEU A 201 -1.59 -30.63 25.60
C LEU A 201 -2.72 -31.63 25.29
N ILE A 202 -3.40 -31.47 24.15
CA ILE A 202 -4.47 -32.39 23.72
C ILE A 202 -3.93 -33.81 23.59
N ARG A 203 -2.74 -33.97 22.98
CA ARG A 203 -2.11 -35.27 22.77
C ARG A 203 -1.68 -35.93 24.08
N ASP A 204 -1.14 -35.16 25.01
CA ASP A 204 -0.73 -35.64 26.33
C ASP A 204 -1.95 -36.10 27.14
N ILE A 205 -3.03 -35.32 27.13
CA ILE A 205 -4.32 -35.71 27.75
C ILE A 205 -4.89 -36.97 27.08
N ALA A 206 -4.88 -37.04 25.75
CA ALA A 206 -5.41 -38.18 25.00
C ALA A 206 -4.66 -39.49 25.28
N ARG A 207 -3.37 -39.41 25.63
CA ARG A 207 -2.50 -40.55 25.95
C ARG A 207 -2.48 -40.89 27.43
N GLY A 208 -3.13 -40.10 28.28
CA GLY A 208 -3.07 -40.26 29.73
C GLY A 208 -1.68 -39.96 30.30
N ASN A 209 -0.91 -39.06 29.66
CA ASN A 209 0.40 -38.67 30.16
C ASN A 209 0.27 -38.00 31.54
N SER A 210 1.23 -38.27 32.43
CA SER A 210 1.23 -37.68 33.79
C SER A 210 1.34 -36.14 33.75
N PRO A 211 0.78 -35.41 34.73
CA PRO A 211 0.92 -33.94 34.80
C PRO A 211 2.37 -33.46 34.70
N LYS A 212 3.30 -34.21 35.33
CA LYS A 212 4.74 -33.93 35.30
C LYS A 212 5.36 -34.11 33.92
N GLU A 213 4.84 -35.01 33.10
CA GLU A 213 5.27 -35.18 31.72
C GLU A 213 4.77 -34.06 30.83
N SER A 214 3.50 -33.69 30.95
CA SER A 214 2.90 -32.56 30.22
C SER A 214 3.61 -31.24 30.53
N ALA A 215 3.91 -30.97 31.80
CA ALA A 215 4.69 -29.80 32.20
C ALA A 215 6.09 -29.79 31.57
N ARG A 216 6.78 -30.94 31.49
CA ARG A 216 8.09 -31.06 30.81
C ARG A 216 7.99 -30.82 29.30
N ASN A 217 6.92 -31.26 28.65
CA ASN A 217 6.71 -31.03 27.22
C ASN A 217 6.44 -29.54 26.92
N ILE A 218 5.65 -28.88 27.76
CA ILE A 218 5.45 -27.43 27.71
C ILE A 218 6.81 -26.70 27.84
N GLN A 219 7.66 -27.09 28.79
CA GLN A 219 9.01 -26.52 28.96
C GLN A 219 9.81 -26.55 27.67
N ARG A 220 9.87 -27.72 27.03
CA ARG A 220 10.67 -27.93 25.82
C ARG A 220 10.22 -27.01 24.68
N LEU A 221 8.92 -26.79 24.54
CA LEU A 221 8.38 -25.89 23.53
C LEU A 221 8.75 -24.42 23.81
N PHE A 222 8.67 -24.00 25.08
CA PHE A 222 9.16 -22.67 25.49
C PHE A 222 10.67 -22.51 25.31
N ASP A 223 11.47 -23.54 25.60
CA ASP A 223 12.94 -23.51 25.41
C ASP A 223 13.34 -23.34 23.95
N VAL A 224 12.64 -24.02 23.02
CA VAL A 224 12.83 -23.83 21.57
C VAL A 224 12.48 -22.40 21.15
N SER A 225 11.38 -21.86 21.69
CA SER A 225 10.98 -20.48 21.44
C SER A 225 12.02 -19.49 22.00
N LYS A 226 12.48 -19.68 23.25
CA LYS A 226 13.52 -18.88 23.93
C LYS A 226 14.84 -18.84 23.15
N ALA A 227 15.27 -19.98 22.61
CA ALA A 227 16.46 -20.05 21.77
C ALA A 227 16.28 -19.26 20.46
N SER A 228 15.08 -19.32 19.87
CA SER A 228 14.74 -18.57 18.66
C SER A 228 14.65 -17.06 18.91
N ALA A 229 14.06 -16.63 20.04
CA ALA A 229 14.07 -15.23 20.50
C ALA A 229 15.50 -14.70 20.63
N SER A 230 16.38 -15.46 21.30
CA SER A 230 17.79 -15.07 21.48
C SER A 230 18.48 -14.82 20.13
N ARG A 231 18.24 -15.67 19.14
CA ARG A 231 18.80 -15.54 17.79
C ARG A 231 18.25 -14.31 17.07
N LEU A 232 16.95 -14.04 17.21
CA LEU A 232 16.31 -12.87 16.62
C LEU A 232 16.98 -11.59 17.13
N VAL A 233 17.14 -11.44 18.44
CA VAL A 233 17.81 -10.28 19.05
C VAL A 233 19.16 -9.99 18.41
N PHE A 234 20.04 -10.99 18.32
CA PHE A 234 21.37 -10.78 17.74
C PHE A 234 21.33 -10.42 16.25
N THR A 235 20.38 -11.01 15.51
CA THR A 235 20.27 -10.80 14.07
C THR A 235 19.75 -9.39 13.77
N GLU A 236 18.69 -8.96 14.47
CA GLU A 236 18.14 -7.62 14.32
C GLU A 236 19.10 -6.54 14.84
N THR A 237 19.82 -6.80 15.93
CA THR A 237 20.86 -5.88 16.42
C THR A 237 21.94 -5.67 15.36
N ALA A 238 22.40 -6.75 14.72
CA ALA A 238 23.42 -6.64 13.67
C ALA A 238 22.91 -5.85 12.46
N ALA A 239 21.65 -6.04 12.06
CA ALA A 239 21.04 -5.28 10.97
C ALA A 239 20.89 -3.79 11.30
N VAL A 240 20.41 -3.46 12.50
CA VAL A 240 20.27 -2.07 12.96
C VAL A 240 21.63 -1.39 13.11
N ASN A 241 22.65 -2.12 13.57
CA ASN A 241 24.03 -1.64 13.62
C ASN A 241 24.55 -1.32 12.20
N ALA A 242 24.35 -2.23 11.24
CA ALA A 242 24.72 -1.99 9.84
C ALA A 242 23.97 -0.80 9.23
N LYS A 243 22.69 -0.60 9.57
CA LYS A 243 21.92 0.55 9.13
C LYS A 243 22.45 1.87 9.69
N ALA A 244 22.74 1.93 11.00
CA ALA A 244 23.37 3.09 11.61
C ALA A 244 24.75 3.41 10.97
N THR A 245 25.52 2.37 10.64
CA THR A 245 26.78 2.51 9.90
C THR A 245 26.55 3.06 8.47
N GLN A 246 25.57 2.53 7.74
CA GLN A 246 25.20 3.01 6.39
C GLN A 246 24.81 4.49 6.40
N ASP A 247 23.95 4.90 7.33
CA ASP A 247 23.48 6.29 7.43
C ASP A 247 24.63 7.22 7.81
N SER A 248 25.63 6.71 8.52
CA SER A 248 26.86 7.44 8.80
C SER A 248 27.79 7.51 7.57
N TYR A 249 27.88 6.45 6.78
CA TYR A 249 28.66 6.42 5.53
C TYR A 249 28.13 7.40 4.50
N GLU A 250 26.81 7.55 4.41
CA GLU A 250 26.16 8.55 3.57
C GLU A 250 26.63 9.96 3.93
N LYS A 251 26.60 10.29 5.23
CA LYS A 251 27.03 11.60 5.75
C LYS A 251 28.53 11.83 5.61
N LEU A 252 29.32 10.76 5.69
CA LEU A 252 30.76 10.80 5.43
C LEU A 252 31.11 10.94 3.94
N GLY A 253 30.13 10.79 3.03
CA GLY A 253 30.39 10.75 1.60
C GLY A 253 31.24 9.55 1.18
N VAL A 254 31.21 8.46 1.95
CA VAL A 254 31.97 7.23 1.70
C VAL A 254 31.60 6.70 0.32
N LYS A 255 32.60 6.52 -0.55
CA LYS A 255 32.39 5.98 -1.89
C LYS A 255 32.48 4.47 -1.92
N GLN A 256 33.34 3.90 -1.08
CA GLN A 256 33.58 2.48 -0.99
C GLN A 256 33.73 2.04 0.47
N TYR A 257 33.33 0.82 0.76
CA TYR A 257 33.47 0.23 2.08
C TYR A 257 34.03 -1.17 1.97
N GLN A 258 34.74 -1.61 3.00
CA GLN A 258 35.29 -2.95 3.11
C GLN A 258 34.54 -3.74 4.18
N ILE A 259 34.32 -5.03 3.92
CA ILE A 259 33.77 -5.95 4.92
C ILE A 259 34.86 -6.29 5.94
N LEU A 260 34.55 -6.11 7.21
CA LEU A 260 35.36 -6.54 8.33
C LEU A 260 34.66 -7.70 9.04
N ALA A 261 35.09 -8.93 8.77
CA ALA A 261 34.59 -10.08 9.49
C ALA A 261 35.21 -10.13 10.90
N THR A 262 34.38 -10.42 11.91
CA THR A 262 34.94 -10.84 13.21
C THR A 262 35.64 -12.18 12.99
N LEU A 263 36.97 -12.24 13.04
CA LEU A 263 37.77 -13.45 12.81
C LEU A 263 38.06 -14.20 14.11
N ASP A 264 37.09 -14.98 14.59
CA ASP A 264 37.26 -15.91 15.71
C ASP A 264 36.81 -17.34 15.34
N LEU A 265 36.88 -18.28 16.29
CA LEU A 265 36.48 -19.68 16.05
C LEU A 265 34.99 -19.85 15.70
N LYS A 266 34.17 -18.80 15.82
CA LYS A 266 32.73 -18.81 15.57
C LYS A 266 32.35 -18.05 14.29
N THR A 267 33.32 -17.51 13.54
CA THR A 267 33.07 -16.91 12.22
C THR A 267 32.53 -17.96 11.27
N SER A 268 31.51 -17.63 10.48
CA SER A 268 30.95 -18.52 9.45
C SER A 268 31.83 -18.53 8.20
N ASP A 269 31.68 -19.56 7.35
CA ASP A 269 32.37 -19.62 6.06
C ASP A 269 32.02 -18.44 5.16
N ILE A 270 30.74 -18.04 5.14
CA ILE A 270 30.30 -16.89 4.36
C ILE A 270 30.97 -15.60 4.83
N CYS A 271 31.04 -15.35 6.15
CA CYS A 271 31.73 -14.18 6.68
C CYS A 271 33.23 -14.19 6.36
N ARG A 272 33.91 -15.33 6.50
CA ARG A 272 35.32 -15.48 6.10
C ARG A 272 35.52 -15.20 4.61
N SER A 273 34.61 -15.68 3.76
CA SER A 273 34.69 -15.48 2.31
C SER A 273 34.41 -14.05 1.87
N MET A 274 33.71 -13.28 2.70
CA MET A 274 33.37 -11.88 2.46
C MET A 274 34.40 -10.92 3.06
N ASP A 275 35.21 -11.40 3.99
CA ASP A 275 36.22 -10.60 4.67
C ASP A 275 37.17 -9.89 3.70
N SER A 276 37.52 -8.64 4.01
CA SER A 276 38.35 -7.77 3.20
C SER A 276 37.83 -7.42 1.79
N LYS A 277 36.65 -7.90 1.36
CA LYS A 277 36.05 -7.48 0.09
C LYS A 277 35.58 -6.04 0.15
N ILE A 278 35.82 -5.31 -0.93
CA ILE A 278 35.46 -3.90 -1.10
C ILE A 278 34.24 -3.82 -2.01
N PHE A 279 33.30 -2.96 -1.64
CA PHE A 279 32.07 -2.69 -2.38
C PHE A 279 31.86 -1.18 -2.53
N ASP A 280 31.19 -0.77 -3.60
CA ASP A 280 30.74 0.62 -3.76
C ASP A 280 29.58 0.90 -2.80
N TYR A 281 29.55 2.09 -2.20
CA TYR A 281 28.48 2.51 -1.28
C TYR A 281 27.09 2.45 -1.91
N LYS A 282 26.96 2.76 -3.21
CA LYS A 282 25.69 2.66 -3.96
C LYS A 282 25.10 1.23 -3.95
N ASP A 283 25.94 0.22 -3.72
CA ASP A 283 25.57 -1.18 -3.65
C ASP A 283 25.33 -1.65 -2.22
N TYR A 284 25.38 -0.77 -1.21
CA TYR A 284 25.22 -1.13 0.21
C TYR A 284 23.81 -1.68 0.49
N ARG A 285 23.72 -3.00 0.66
CA ARG A 285 22.48 -3.73 0.92
C ARG A 285 22.70 -4.70 2.08
N ILE A 286 22.08 -4.39 3.21
CA ILE A 286 22.09 -5.20 4.42
C ILE A 286 21.56 -6.61 4.09
N GLY A 287 22.31 -7.64 4.47
CA GLY A 287 22.00 -9.04 4.17
C GLY A 287 22.53 -9.57 2.84
N ILE A 288 23.03 -8.70 1.94
CA ILE A 288 23.53 -9.11 0.60
C ILE A 288 25.00 -8.70 0.43
N THR A 289 25.26 -7.40 0.42
CA THR A 289 26.58 -6.80 0.22
C THR A 289 27.11 -6.14 1.49
N ALA A 290 26.30 -6.08 2.55
CA ALA A 290 26.69 -5.67 3.89
C ALA A 290 26.10 -6.66 4.92
N PRO A 291 26.76 -6.89 6.07
CA PRO A 291 26.25 -7.77 7.12
C PRO A 291 24.93 -7.24 7.71
N PRO A 292 24.11 -8.08 8.37
CA PRO A 292 24.37 -9.49 8.71
C PRO A 292 24.08 -10.46 7.55
N PHE A 293 25.06 -11.28 7.16
CA PHE A 293 24.90 -12.29 6.11
C PHE A 293 24.19 -13.58 6.57
N HIS A 294 24.04 -13.76 7.87
CA HIS A 294 23.43 -14.94 8.47
C HIS A 294 22.91 -14.63 9.88
N PRO A 295 22.06 -15.50 10.46
CA PRO A 295 21.64 -15.33 11.85
C PRO A 295 22.84 -15.35 12.81
N ASN A 296 22.83 -14.46 13.82
CA ASN A 296 23.96 -14.20 14.73
C ASN A 296 25.25 -13.72 14.03
N CYS A 297 25.16 -13.06 12.87
CA CYS A 297 26.33 -12.46 12.25
C CYS A 297 26.92 -11.37 13.16
N ARG A 298 28.26 -11.35 13.24
CA ARG A 298 29.04 -10.37 14.01
C ARG A 298 30.03 -9.59 13.15
N SER A 299 29.92 -9.74 11.83
CA SER A 299 30.71 -8.94 10.89
C SER A 299 30.13 -7.53 10.81
N ASP A 300 30.96 -6.58 10.40
CA ASP A 300 30.59 -5.19 10.20
C ASP A 300 31.33 -4.65 8.96
N THR A 301 31.24 -3.36 8.70
CA THR A 301 31.95 -2.70 7.61
C THR A 301 32.87 -1.61 8.14
N VAL A 302 33.94 -1.33 7.39
CA VAL A 302 34.80 -0.15 7.56
C VAL A 302 34.75 0.71 6.28
N PRO A 303 34.91 2.04 6.37
CA PRO A 303 35.12 2.85 5.17
C PRO A 303 36.41 2.43 4.47
N TYR A 304 36.45 2.51 3.13
CA TYR A 304 37.64 2.27 2.34
C TYR A 304 38.02 3.55 1.57
N PHE A 305 39.24 4.05 1.79
CA PHE A 305 39.71 5.32 1.20
C PHE A 305 40.94 5.17 0.28
N GLY A 306 41.50 3.97 0.14
CA GLY A 306 42.68 3.69 -0.68
C GLY A 306 44.02 4.06 -0.03
N ASP A 307 45.11 3.56 -0.62
CA ASP A 307 46.44 3.45 0.02
C ASP A 307 47.17 4.76 0.35
N GLU A 308 46.83 5.88 -0.29
CA GLU A 308 47.47 7.20 -0.05
C GLU A 308 46.79 7.98 1.08
N PHE A 309 45.45 7.95 1.16
CA PHE A 309 44.69 8.67 2.19
C PHE A 309 44.68 7.92 3.53
N GLU A 310 44.70 6.59 3.52
CA GLU A 310 44.81 5.79 4.76
C GLU A 310 46.14 6.02 5.50
N LYS A 311 47.25 6.27 4.76
CA LYS A 311 48.55 6.59 5.35
C LYS A 311 48.59 7.96 6.04
N GLU A 312 47.77 8.92 5.60
CA GLU A 312 47.64 10.23 6.23
C GLU A 312 46.85 10.13 7.55
N ILE A 313 45.78 9.32 7.58
CA ILE A 313 44.98 9.07 8.79
C ILE A 313 45.78 8.29 9.84
N ASP A 314 46.52 7.24 9.44
CA ASP A 314 47.32 6.40 10.34
C ASP A 314 48.54 7.13 10.95
N GLN A 315 48.97 8.26 10.38
CA GLN A 315 50.09 9.08 10.90
C GLN A 315 49.69 10.03 12.04
N GLY A 316 48.45 9.95 12.54
CA GLY A 316 48.05 10.66 13.75
C GLY A 316 47.88 12.16 13.55
N ILE A 317 47.30 12.58 12.41
CA ILE A 317 46.89 13.97 12.21
C ILE A 317 45.89 14.29 13.34
N GLY A 318 46.20 15.32 14.14
CA GLY A 318 45.29 15.85 15.15
C GLY A 318 43.93 16.21 14.55
N ARG A 319 42.92 16.44 15.39
CA ARG A 319 41.54 16.69 14.94
C ARG A 319 41.50 17.92 14.01
N MET A 320 41.14 17.74 12.74
CA MET A 320 40.97 18.82 11.77
C MET A 320 39.53 18.82 11.24
N ALA A 321 38.97 20.00 11.01
CA ALA A 321 37.67 20.30 10.41
C ALA A 321 37.86 21.05 9.11
N ARG A 322 37.24 20.55 8.05
CA ARG A 322 37.16 21.31 6.81
C ARG A 322 36.08 22.39 6.95
N ASP A 323 36.47 23.64 6.80
CA ASP A 323 35.58 24.79 6.79
C ASP A 323 34.65 24.70 5.55
N PRO A 324 33.31 24.66 5.72
CA PRO A 324 32.37 24.56 4.60
C PRO A 324 32.37 25.75 3.65
N GLU A 325 32.80 26.93 4.09
CA GLU A 325 32.83 28.14 3.24
C GLU A 325 34.17 28.30 2.50
N SER A 326 35.29 28.04 3.18
CA SER A 326 36.62 28.22 2.59
C SER A 326 37.22 26.95 1.98
N GLY A 327 36.75 25.77 2.39
CA GLY A 327 37.27 24.48 1.94
C GLY A 327 38.62 24.08 2.54
N GLU A 328 39.17 24.85 3.48
CA GLU A 328 40.44 24.58 4.18
C GLU A 328 40.23 23.79 5.48
N SER A 329 41.25 23.04 5.92
CA SER A 329 41.20 22.24 7.15
C SER A 329 41.75 23.01 8.36
N GLU A 330 40.93 23.20 9.40
CA GLU A 330 41.24 23.89 10.66
C GLU A 330 41.24 22.94 11.88
N PRO A 331 42.09 23.13 12.90
CA PRO A 331 42.10 22.27 14.09
C PRO A 331 40.85 22.41 14.97
N VAL A 332 40.27 21.28 15.42
CA VAL A 332 39.08 21.23 16.30
C VAL A 332 39.46 20.87 17.75
N GLU A 333 38.72 21.43 18.71
CA GLU A 333 38.90 21.22 20.15
C GLU A 333 38.90 19.72 20.57
N ASN A 334 39.87 19.32 21.41
CA ASN A 334 40.11 17.91 21.80
C ASN A 334 39.14 17.41 22.89
N LEU A 335 37.85 17.34 22.59
CA LEU A 335 36.78 16.88 23.50
C LEU A 335 36.67 15.35 23.61
N THR A 336 36.46 14.80 24.81
CA THR A 336 36.10 13.38 24.96
C THR A 336 34.74 13.08 24.31
N TYR A 337 34.38 11.81 24.03
CA TYR A 337 33.05 11.49 23.50
C TYR A 337 31.93 12.00 24.42
N GLU A 338 32.13 11.89 25.73
CA GLU A 338 31.15 12.35 26.73
C GLU A 338 30.99 13.88 26.69
N ASP A 339 32.09 14.63 26.61
CA ASP A 339 32.03 16.09 26.52
C ASP A 339 31.49 16.56 25.16
N TRP A 340 31.78 15.82 24.09
CA TRP A 340 31.22 16.05 22.77
C TRP A 340 29.71 15.81 22.72
N HIS A 341 29.23 14.69 23.26
CA HIS A 341 27.80 14.35 23.31
C HIS A 341 27.02 15.41 24.11
N LYS A 342 27.56 15.85 25.25
CA LYS A 342 26.96 16.94 26.03
C LYS A 342 26.89 18.26 25.25
N LYS A 343 27.98 18.64 24.59
CA LYS A 343 28.10 19.91 23.87
C LYS A 343 27.24 19.97 22.61
N TYR A 344 27.16 18.87 21.85
CA TYR A 344 26.58 18.85 20.51
C TYR A 344 25.30 18.03 20.38
N VAL A 345 24.93 17.19 21.36
CA VAL A 345 23.75 16.30 21.30
C VAL A 345 22.73 16.63 22.40
N GLU A 346 23.14 16.78 23.66
CA GLU A 346 22.21 16.99 24.79
C GLU A 346 21.52 18.38 24.81
N GLY A 347 22.06 19.36 24.07
CA GLY A 347 21.49 20.71 23.92
C GLY A 347 20.57 20.89 22.70
N LEU A 348 20.36 19.84 21.88
CA LEU A 348 19.47 19.91 20.73
C LEU A 348 18.02 19.70 21.18
N PRO A 349 17.03 20.46 20.65
CA PRO A 349 15.63 20.27 21.00
C PRO A 349 15.22 18.82 20.75
N ILE A 350 14.79 18.11 21.80
CA ILE A 350 14.09 16.84 21.63
C ILE A 350 12.71 17.20 21.09
N ASP A 351 12.44 16.85 19.84
CA ASP A 351 11.13 17.03 19.22
C ASP A 351 10.14 16.04 19.88
N SER A 352 9.71 16.38 21.09
CA SER A 352 8.72 15.67 21.89
C SER A 352 7.57 16.61 22.20
N GLU A 353 6.97 17.21 21.17
CA GLU A 353 5.59 17.72 21.18
C GLU A 353 5.25 18.28 19.80
N LYS A 354 4.52 17.50 18.99
CA LYS A 354 3.67 18.03 17.92
C LYS A 354 2.25 17.53 18.13
N SER A 355 1.61 18.02 19.19
CA SER A 355 0.19 18.36 19.11
C SER A 355 0.12 19.85 18.80
N ASN A 356 -0.34 20.17 17.59
CA ASN A 356 -0.49 21.49 16.97
C ASN A 356 0.79 22.11 16.38
N ILE A 357 0.91 22.03 15.05
CA ILE A 357 1.67 23.01 14.26
C ILE A 357 0.71 23.68 13.26
N PRO A 358 0.64 25.03 13.23
CA PRO A 358 0.10 25.78 12.11
C PRO A 358 1.08 25.72 10.92
N SER A 359 0.52 25.58 9.72
CA SER A 359 1.21 25.39 8.44
C SER A 359 2.19 26.51 8.08
N GLU A 360 3.44 26.17 7.76
CA GLU A 360 4.24 26.87 6.76
C GLU A 360 5.02 25.86 5.90
N THR A 361 4.99 26.10 4.59
CA THR A 361 5.32 25.22 3.46
C THR A 361 6.81 25.24 3.09
N VAL A 362 7.44 24.07 2.92
CA VAL A 362 8.72 23.94 2.22
C VAL A 362 8.43 23.37 0.83
N GLU A 363 8.75 24.12 -0.23
CA GLU A 363 8.52 23.73 -1.63
C GLU A 363 9.55 22.69 -2.14
N PRO A 364 9.17 21.81 -3.09
CA PRO A 364 10.03 20.76 -3.62
C PRO A 364 11.19 21.30 -4.49
N PRO A 365 12.30 20.55 -4.65
CA PRO A 365 13.46 20.99 -5.44
C PRO A 365 13.11 21.17 -6.94
N GLN A 366 13.51 22.31 -7.50
CA GLN A 366 13.29 22.70 -8.91
C GLN A 366 14.20 21.89 -9.86
N LYS A 367 13.63 21.36 -10.96
CA LYS A 367 14.33 20.50 -11.95
C LYS A 367 15.08 21.32 -13.01
N TYR A 368 14.50 22.42 -13.46
CA TYR A 368 15.04 23.32 -14.48
C TYR A 368 15.49 24.65 -13.87
N THR A 369 16.47 25.30 -14.47
CA THR A 369 16.88 26.65 -14.07
C THR A 369 15.82 27.68 -14.46
N LYS A 370 15.83 28.83 -13.78
CA LYS A 370 14.91 29.94 -14.11
C LYS A 370 15.03 30.39 -15.58
N ALA A 371 16.24 30.45 -16.13
CA ALA A 371 16.46 30.82 -17.53
C ALA A 371 15.77 29.85 -18.50
N GLU A 372 15.84 28.55 -18.23
CA GLU A 372 15.19 27.53 -19.08
C GLU A 372 13.66 27.57 -19.01
N THR A 373 13.10 27.91 -17.84
CA THR A 373 11.66 28.09 -17.69
C THR A 373 11.18 29.39 -18.33
N ASP A 374 12.01 30.44 -18.28
CA ASP A 374 11.73 31.74 -18.90
C ASP A 374 11.75 31.61 -20.45
N ASP A 375 12.74 30.90 -21.02
CA ASP A 375 12.80 30.60 -22.46
C ASP A 375 11.53 29.87 -22.96
N ALA A 376 10.99 28.96 -22.15
CA ALA A 376 9.77 28.23 -22.49
C ALA A 376 8.53 29.14 -22.46
N LEU A 377 8.45 30.04 -21.48
CA LEU A 377 7.39 31.04 -21.42
C LEU A 377 7.47 31.99 -22.62
N ASP A 378 8.65 32.47 -22.98
CA ASP A 378 8.85 33.34 -24.14
C ASP A 378 8.40 32.66 -25.44
N TYR A 379 8.76 31.39 -25.63
CA TYR A 379 8.31 30.62 -26.78
C TYR A 379 6.79 30.42 -26.80
N TYR A 380 6.17 30.17 -25.63
CA TYR A 380 4.71 30.08 -25.53
C TYR A 380 4.00 31.39 -25.87
N VAL A 381 4.49 32.51 -25.33
CA VAL A 381 3.89 33.85 -25.51
C VAL A 381 4.12 34.40 -26.92
N SER A 382 5.18 33.96 -27.62
CA SER A 382 5.41 34.31 -29.03
C SER A 382 4.29 33.89 -29.98
N GLY A 383 3.37 33.02 -29.53
CA GLY A 383 2.29 32.45 -30.34
C GLY A 383 2.70 31.14 -31.02
N ASP A 384 3.97 30.98 -31.38
CA ASP A 384 4.46 29.76 -32.00
C ASP A 384 4.33 28.57 -31.05
N GLY A 385 4.75 28.69 -29.79
CA GLY A 385 4.67 27.63 -28.78
C GLY A 385 3.24 27.26 -28.34
N MET A 386 2.21 28.04 -28.68
CA MET A 386 0.82 27.76 -28.30
C MET A 386 0.27 26.48 -28.92
N TRP A 387 0.92 25.90 -29.93
CA TRP A 387 0.56 24.61 -30.52
C TRP A 387 0.43 23.51 -29.44
N ILE A 388 1.19 23.61 -28.35
CA ILE A 388 1.17 22.67 -27.22
C ILE A 388 -0.23 22.53 -26.61
N ASN A 389 -1.02 23.61 -26.58
CA ASN A 389 -2.39 23.55 -26.08
C ASN A 389 -3.32 22.79 -27.01
N ASN A 390 -3.12 22.86 -28.33
CA ASN A 390 -3.91 22.09 -29.27
C ASN A 390 -3.60 20.60 -29.14
N TYR A 391 -2.32 20.25 -28.94
CA TYR A 391 -1.91 18.90 -28.59
C TYR A 391 -2.56 18.41 -27.27
N LEU A 392 -2.41 19.18 -26.17
CA LEU A 392 -2.97 18.83 -24.86
C LEU A 392 -4.51 18.70 -24.88
N ARG A 393 -5.20 19.49 -25.71
CA ARG A 393 -6.66 19.43 -25.89
C ARG A 393 -7.12 18.35 -26.87
N GLY A 394 -6.20 17.58 -27.46
CA GLY A 394 -6.51 16.49 -28.40
C GLY A 394 -6.98 16.96 -29.77
N ARG A 395 -6.62 18.19 -30.18
CA ARG A 395 -7.05 18.81 -31.44
C ARG A 395 -6.05 18.66 -32.58
N SER A 396 -4.88 18.06 -32.30
CA SER A 396 -3.81 17.82 -33.28
C SER A 396 -3.32 16.37 -33.22
N PRO A 397 -4.13 15.38 -33.62
CA PRO A 397 -3.80 13.95 -33.51
C PRO A 397 -2.63 13.52 -34.40
N ASP A 398 -2.29 14.31 -35.41
CA ASP A 398 -1.22 14.01 -36.38
C ASP A 398 0.17 14.52 -35.96
N ILE A 399 0.27 15.27 -34.85
CA ILE A 399 1.55 15.77 -34.33
C ILE A 399 2.25 14.65 -33.56
N VAL A 400 3.45 14.29 -33.99
CA VAL A 400 4.34 13.39 -33.25
C VAL A 400 4.97 14.16 -32.11
N PHE A 401 4.65 13.80 -30.87
CA PHE A 401 5.20 14.43 -29.66
C PHE A 401 6.63 13.93 -29.40
N THR A 402 7.60 14.82 -29.57
CA THR A 402 9.03 14.50 -29.45
C THR A 402 9.54 14.68 -28.02
N GLU A 403 10.77 14.24 -27.73
CA GLU A 403 11.37 14.46 -26.41
C GLU A 403 11.63 15.95 -26.15
N ASP A 404 11.92 16.75 -27.19
CA ASP A 404 12.08 18.20 -27.06
C ASP A 404 10.75 18.87 -26.69
N ASP A 405 9.64 18.40 -27.24
CA ASP A 405 8.28 18.87 -26.89
C ASP A 405 7.92 18.56 -25.45
N LYS A 406 8.37 17.39 -24.96
CA LYS A 406 8.21 17.00 -23.56
C LYS A 406 9.02 17.89 -22.64
N ILE A 407 10.29 18.17 -22.98
CA ILE A 407 11.13 19.10 -22.21
C ILE A 407 10.51 20.50 -22.19
N TYR A 408 9.99 20.96 -23.34
CA TYR A 408 9.26 22.23 -23.44
C TYR A 408 8.04 22.27 -22.51
N LEU A 409 7.21 21.22 -22.52
CA LEU A 409 6.06 21.09 -21.64
C LEU A 409 6.45 21.08 -20.16
N GLU A 410 7.49 20.32 -19.78
CA GLU A 410 7.96 20.25 -18.40
C GLU A 410 8.51 21.59 -17.88
N ARG A 411 9.19 22.36 -18.74
CA ARG A 411 9.67 23.70 -18.40
C ARG A 411 8.52 24.67 -18.19
N LEU A 412 7.50 24.65 -19.04
CA LEU A 412 6.27 25.44 -18.87
C LEU A 412 5.49 25.06 -17.62
N ASP A 413 5.39 23.77 -17.33
CA ASP A 413 4.78 23.29 -16.09
C ASP A 413 5.52 23.87 -14.90
N GLN A 414 6.85 23.67 -14.82
CA GLN A 414 7.63 24.24 -13.73
C GLN A 414 7.39 25.76 -13.62
N ALA A 415 7.52 26.51 -14.71
CA ALA A 415 7.33 27.97 -14.72
C ALA A 415 5.98 28.41 -14.12
N THR A 416 4.89 27.73 -14.48
CA THR A 416 3.54 28.06 -14.03
C THR A 416 3.19 27.52 -12.64
N THR A 417 4.01 26.62 -12.08
CA THR A 417 3.82 26.02 -10.74
C THR A 417 4.41 26.82 -9.58
N LEU A 418 5.41 27.66 -9.85
CA LEU A 418 6.25 28.28 -8.82
C LEU A 418 5.53 29.35 -8.00
N GLN A 419 4.43 29.90 -8.51
CA GLN A 419 3.75 31.03 -7.88
C GLN A 419 2.25 30.78 -7.80
N ASN A 420 1.65 31.36 -6.76
CA ASN A 420 0.20 31.47 -6.65
C ASN A 420 -0.24 32.76 -7.34
N VAL A 421 -1.32 32.68 -8.10
CA VAL A 421 -1.99 33.82 -8.72
C VAL A 421 -2.55 34.71 -7.61
N LYS A 422 -2.33 36.02 -7.72
CA LYS A 422 -2.73 37.01 -6.71
C LYS A 422 -4.09 37.64 -7.04
N GLU A 423 -4.42 37.67 -8.32
CA GLU A 423 -5.65 38.21 -8.87
C GLU A 423 -6.84 37.37 -8.42
N LYS A 424 -7.86 38.01 -7.86
CA LYS A 424 -9.12 37.37 -7.49
C LYS A 424 -10.07 37.21 -8.67
N THR A 425 -9.82 37.94 -9.76
CA THR A 425 -10.66 37.93 -10.95
C THR A 425 -9.78 37.99 -12.18
N LEU A 426 -10.03 37.09 -13.12
CA LEU A 426 -9.35 37.01 -14.40
C LEU A 426 -10.38 36.83 -15.52
N TYR A 427 -10.04 37.26 -16.73
CA TYR A 427 -10.93 37.21 -17.88
C TYR A 427 -10.29 36.48 -19.04
N ARG A 428 -11.08 35.78 -19.85
CA ARG A 428 -10.60 35.11 -21.06
C ARG A 428 -11.64 35.19 -22.17
N SER A 429 -11.20 35.56 -23.37
CA SER A 429 -12.01 35.48 -24.59
C SER A 429 -11.74 34.15 -25.29
N VAL A 430 -12.80 33.41 -25.63
CA VAL A 430 -12.74 32.11 -26.32
C VAL A 430 -13.90 31.94 -27.28
N ASP A 431 -13.81 30.96 -28.17
CA ASP A 431 -14.98 30.47 -28.90
C ASP A 431 -15.97 29.81 -27.94
N VAL A 432 -17.28 30.06 -28.13
CA VAL A 432 -18.34 29.52 -27.28
C VAL A 432 -18.33 27.99 -27.20
N SER A 433 -17.79 27.30 -28.22
CA SER A 433 -17.64 25.83 -28.23
C SER A 433 -16.78 25.31 -27.08
N ALA A 434 -15.86 26.12 -26.54
CA ALA A 434 -15.11 25.78 -25.34
C ALA A 434 -16.01 25.58 -24.11
N ILE A 435 -17.22 26.16 -24.13
CA ILE A 435 -18.19 26.10 -23.04
C ILE A 435 -19.34 25.16 -23.37
N ILE A 436 -19.92 25.26 -24.57
CA ILE A 436 -21.14 24.52 -24.94
C ILE A 436 -20.90 23.33 -25.87
N GLY A 437 -19.66 23.08 -26.30
CA GLY A 437 -19.32 22.10 -27.32
C GLY A 437 -19.54 22.61 -28.74
N ASP A 438 -19.18 21.80 -29.74
CA ASP A 438 -19.28 22.20 -31.15
C ASP A 438 -20.70 22.63 -31.54
N ILE A 439 -20.77 23.79 -32.20
CA ILE A 439 -22.03 24.40 -32.63
C ILE A 439 -21.88 24.91 -34.07
N SER A 440 -22.88 24.63 -34.91
CA SER A 440 -22.91 25.13 -36.29
C SER A 440 -23.15 26.65 -36.31
N ASP A 441 -22.80 27.34 -37.40
CA ASP A 441 -23.08 28.79 -37.53
C ASP A 441 -24.58 29.07 -37.42
N PHE A 442 -25.39 28.23 -38.08
CA PHE A 442 -26.84 28.35 -38.07
C PHE A 442 -27.43 28.16 -36.66
N ASP A 443 -27.00 27.12 -35.93
CA ASP A 443 -27.49 26.88 -34.57
C ASP A 443 -27.00 27.95 -33.59
N TYR A 444 -25.83 28.54 -33.83
CA TYR A 444 -25.31 29.65 -33.02
C TYR A 444 -26.13 30.94 -33.24
N ASP A 445 -26.50 31.24 -34.48
CA ASP A 445 -27.37 32.38 -34.80
C ASP A 445 -28.75 32.22 -34.16
N ASP A 446 -29.34 31.02 -34.23
CA ASP A 446 -30.59 30.68 -33.55
C ASP A 446 -30.45 30.81 -32.02
N LEU A 447 -29.34 30.34 -31.45
CA LEU A 447 -29.07 30.44 -30.01
C LEU A 447 -28.96 31.90 -29.55
N ARG A 448 -28.30 32.75 -30.35
CA ARG A 448 -28.23 34.21 -30.12
C ARG A 448 -29.61 34.86 -30.28
N GLY A 449 -30.36 34.49 -31.32
CA GLY A 449 -31.74 34.91 -31.56
C GLY A 449 -32.63 34.68 -30.34
N ALA A 450 -32.58 33.45 -29.82
CA ALA A 450 -33.34 33.03 -28.65
C ALA A 450 -32.91 33.79 -27.39
N TYR A 451 -31.61 33.82 -27.09
CA TYR A 451 -31.12 34.30 -25.79
C TYR A 451 -30.99 35.83 -25.72
N PHE A 452 -30.55 36.51 -26.78
CA PHE A 452 -30.32 37.96 -26.79
C PHE A 452 -31.56 38.76 -27.23
N TYR A 453 -32.36 38.19 -28.14
CA TYR A 453 -33.47 38.91 -28.78
C TYR A 453 -34.84 38.32 -28.43
N GLY A 454 -34.89 37.21 -27.68
CA GLY A 454 -36.13 36.62 -27.20
C GLY A 454 -36.94 35.91 -28.29
N ASP A 455 -36.29 35.31 -29.30
CA ASP A 455 -37.01 34.45 -30.24
C ASP A 455 -37.63 33.25 -29.52
N ASP A 456 -38.97 33.18 -29.57
CA ASP A 456 -39.78 32.16 -28.89
C ASP A 456 -40.24 31.04 -29.84
N SER A 457 -39.64 30.97 -31.03
CA SER A 457 -39.89 29.92 -32.02
C SER A 457 -39.62 28.52 -31.44
N LYS A 458 -40.32 27.51 -31.98
CA LYS A 458 -40.12 26.12 -31.54
C LYS A 458 -38.66 25.69 -31.66
N ARG A 459 -38.00 26.12 -32.74
CA ARG A 459 -36.59 25.84 -33.01
C ARG A 459 -35.67 26.53 -32.01
N ALA A 460 -35.90 27.81 -31.70
CA ALA A 460 -35.16 28.55 -30.69
C ALA A 460 -35.22 27.86 -29.31
N LYS A 461 -36.40 27.37 -28.91
CA LYS A 461 -36.58 26.59 -27.66
C LYS A 461 -35.80 25.29 -27.65
N GLU A 462 -35.83 24.54 -28.74
CA GLU A 462 -35.08 23.28 -28.89
C GLU A 462 -33.56 23.51 -28.82
N ILE A 463 -33.06 24.59 -29.44
CA ILE A 463 -31.64 24.97 -29.42
C ILE A 463 -31.20 25.44 -28.02
N MET A 464 -32.00 26.26 -27.34
CA MET A 464 -31.77 26.65 -25.94
C MET A 464 -31.73 25.42 -25.02
N GLU A 465 -32.65 24.47 -25.22
CA GLU A 465 -32.69 23.24 -24.43
C GLU A 465 -31.47 22.36 -24.69
N LYS A 466 -31.03 22.25 -25.95
CA LYS A 466 -29.88 21.44 -26.35
C LYS A 466 -28.57 21.95 -25.78
N TYR A 467 -28.32 23.26 -25.84
CA TYR A 467 -27.01 23.84 -25.51
C TYR A 467 -26.94 24.48 -24.12
N LEU A 468 -28.05 24.99 -23.58
CA LEU A 468 -28.03 25.85 -22.38
C LEU A 468 -28.80 25.30 -21.17
N LYS A 469 -29.62 24.25 -21.31
CA LYS A 469 -30.46 23.70 -20.22
C LYS A 469 -29.70 23.43 -18.92
N ASN A 470 -28.49 22.87 -19.02
CA ASN A 470 -27.66 22.49 -17.89
C ASN A 470 -26.36 23.30 -17.83
N ILE A 471 -26.38 24.54 -18.33
CA ILE A 471 -25.15 25.34 -18.42
C ILE A 471 -24.69 25.81 -17.04
N GLN A 472 -25.62 26.18 -16.17
CA GLN A 472 -25.32 26.55 -14.80
C GLN A 472 -24.99 25.29 -13.98
N GLY A 473 -23.82 25.29 -13.34
CA GLY A 473 -23.26 24.12 -12.66
C GLY A 473 -22.45 23.21 -13.58
N LYS A 474 -22.32 23.53 -14.89
CA LYS A 474 -21.49 22.75 -15.80
C LYS A 474 -20.02 22.85 -15.39
N GLU A 475 -19.40 21.70 -15.16
CA GLU A 475 -17.97 21.60 -14.91
C GLU A 475 -17.20 21.45 -16.23
N ILE A 476 -16.11 22.19 -16.36
CA ILE A 476 -15.25 22.17 -17.54
C ILE A 476 -13.80 22.00 -17.07
N VAL A 477 -13.06 21.14 -17.77
CA VAL A 477 -11.63 20.93 -17.57
C VAL A 477 -10.92 21.35 -18.85
N ASP A 478 -10.05 22.35 -18.76
CA ASP A 478 -9.16 22.70 -19.86
C ASP A 478 -7.80 22.03 -19.64
N LYS A 479 -7.47 21.11 -20.54
CA LYS A 479 -6.24 20.30 -20.50
C LYS A 479 -4.98 21.12 -20.81
N GLY A 480 -5.13 22.26 -21.49
CA GLY A 480 -4.04 23.18 -21.81
C GLY A 480 -3.81 24.23 -20.73
N PHE A 481 -2.80 25.06 -20.95
CA PHE A 481 -2.57 26.29 -20.18
C PHE A 481 -3.64 27.33 -20.51
N LEU A 482 -4.12 28.08 -19.50
CA LEU A 482 -5.13 29.11 -19.70
C LEU A 482 -4.46 30.49 -19.68
N SER A 483 -4.28 31.06 -20.86
CA SER A 483 -4.01 32.49 -21.04
C SER A 483 -5.21 33.32 -20.59
N THR A 484 -5.02 34.22 -19.63
CA THR A 484 -6.09 35.09 -19.11
C THR A 484 -5.60 36.52 -19.00
N THR A 485 -6.51 37.49 -18.87
CA THR A 485 -6.16 38.90 -18.69
C THR A 485 -6.76 39.46 -17.41
N LYS A 486 -6.08 40.44 -16.82
CA LYS A 486 -6.56 41.20 -15.66
C LYS A 486 -7.62 42.25 -16.03
N SER A 487 -7.84 42.51 -17.33
CA SER A 487 -8.72 43.59 -17.80
C SER A 487 -9.96 43.04 -18.50
N LYS A 488 -11.14 43.34 -17.94
CA LYS A 488 -12.43 43.03 -18.55
C LYS A 488 -12.58 43.67 -19.93
N ASP A 489 -12.17 44.93 -20.06
CA ASP A 489 -12.27 45.69 -21.32
C ASP A 489 -11.43 45.03 -22.42
N ILE A 490 -10.20 44.61 -22.10
CA ILE A 490 -9.36 43.85 -23.05
C ILE A 490 -10.07 42.55 -23.46
N ALA A 491 -10.59 41.76 -22.52
CA ALA A 491 -11.28 40.51 -22.86
C ALA A 491 -12.53 40.73 -23.73
N LEU A 492 -13.26 41.84 -23.52
CA LEU A 492 -14.46 42.19 -24.27
C LEU A 492 -14.14 42.72 -25.68
N GLU A 493 -13.08 43.52 -25.83
CA GLU A 493 -12.62 44.10 -27.11
C GLU A 493 -11.88 43.08 -28.01
N PHE A 494 -11.46 41.94 -27.45
CA PHE A 494 -10.64 40.92 -28.11
C PHE A 494 -11.37 40.01 -29.14
N GLN A 495 -12.38 40.52 -29.86
CA GLN A 495 -13.03 39.76 -30.95
C GLN A 495 -12.07 39.46 -32.11
N GLY A 496 -11.06 40.32 -32.34
CA GLY A 496 -10.12 40.18 -33.47
C GLY A 496 -8.98 39.17 -33.29
N PHE A 497 -8.61 38.79 -32.05
CA PHE A 497 -7.41 37.97 -31.78
C PHE A 497 -7.72 36.47 -31.65
N THR A 498 -8.95 36.10 -31.25
CA THR A 498 -9.37 34.69 -31.16
C THR A 498 -9.59 34.05 -32.54
N GLY A 499 -9.77 34.87 -33.58
CA GLY A 499 -10.16 34.42 -34.92
C GLY A 499 -11.54 33.78 -34.99
N SER A 500 -12.31 33.78 -33.89
CA SER A 500 -13.61 33.12 -33.79
C SER A 500 -14.74 34.08 -34.18
N SER A 501 -15.63 33.61 -35.06
CA SER A 501 -16.91 34.28 -35.37
C SER A 501 -17.97 34.10 -34.26
N LYS A 502 -17.66 33.33 -33.20
CA LYS A 502 -18.57 32.92 -32.11
C LYS A 502 -17.96 33.17 -30.74
N SER A 503 -17.36 34.34 -30.54
CA SER A 503 -16.66 34.67 -29.30
C SER A 503 -17.61 34.73 -28.10
N CYS A 504 -17.07 34.37 -26.94
CA CYS A 504 -17.66 34.60 -25.63
C CYS A 504 -16.54 34.97 -24.63
N VAL A 505 -16.92 35.62 -23.55
CA VAL A 505 -16.00 35.98 -22.46
C VAL A 505 -16.33 35.17 -21.22
N ILE A 506 -15.29 34.67 -20.56
CA ILE A 506 -15.37 34.02 -19.26
C ILE A 506 -14.72 34.94 -18.23
N GLU A 507 -15.45 35.27 -17.18
CA GLU A 507 -14.97 35.87 -15.94
C GLU A 507 -14.74 34.76 -14.91
N PHE A 508 -13.49 34.55 -14.53
CA PHE A 508 -13.10 33.60 -13.51
C PHE A 508 -13.01 34.26 -12.15
N ASN A 509 -13.69 33.71 -11.17
CA ASN A 509 -13.41 33.91 -9.76
C ASN A 509 -12.28 32.96 -9.36
N VAL A 510 -11.18 33.52 -8.83
CA VAL A 510 -9.92 32.81 -8.60
C VAL A 510 -9.72 32.62 -7.07
N PRO A 511 -9.82 31.38 -6.55
CA PRO A 511 -9.55 31.11 -5.14
C PRO A 511 -8.04 31.18 -4.83
N ASP A 512 -7.71 31.34 -3.55
CA ASP A 512 -6.31 31.31 -3.10
C ASP A 512 -5.69 29.93 -3.35
N GLY A 513 -4.49 29.92 -3.91
CA GLY A 513 -3.71 28.70 -4.19
C GLY A 513 -3.76 28.22 -5.65
N ILE A 514 -4.51 28.90 -6.52
CA ILE A 514 -4.40 28.67 -7.98
C ILE A 514 -2.98 29.01 -8.44
N LYS A 515 -2.40 28.12 -9.24
CA LYS A 515 -1.04 28.24 -9.76
C LYS A 515 -1.02 28.89 -11.14
N GLY A 516 -0.07 29.80 -11.34
CA GLY A 516 0.13 30.51 -12.59
C GLY A 516 1.23 31.56 -12.48
N VAL A 517 1.58 32.15 -13.61
CA VAL A 517 2.60 33.19 -13.71
C VAL A 517 1.98 34.48 -14.26
N ASP A 518 2.33 35.60 -13.64
CA ASP A 518 2.03 36.94 -14.14
C ASP A 518 3.11 37.33 -15.15
N LEU A 519 2.71 37.55 -16.40
CA LEU A 519 3.68 37.74 -17.49
C LEU A 519 4.26 39.16 -17.55
N LYS A 520 3.86 40.05 -16.63
CA LYS A 520 4.34 41.43 -16.55
C LYS A 520 5.87 41.59 -16.51
N ASP A 521 6.59 40.60 -16.00
CA ASP A 521 8.05 40.63 -15.87
C ASP A 521 8.80 40.10 -17.11
N PHE A 522 8.08 39.65 -18.15
CA PHE A 522 8.66 39.13 -19.41
C PHE A 522 8.63 40.21 -20.48
N ASP A 523 9.82 40.62 -20.94
CA ASP A 523 10.02 41.80 -21.80
C ASP A 523 9.72 41.50 -23.28
N ILE A 524 8.46 41.17 -23.56
CA ILE A 524 7.98 40.88 -24.93
C ILE A 524 7.11 42.06 -25.39
N ALA A 525 7.75 43.04 -26.02
CA ALA A 525 7.17 44.14 -26.81
C ALA A 525 6.27 45.16 -26.07
N ASP A 526 6.87 46.31 -25.70
CA ASP A 526 6.36 47.71 -25.66
C ASP A 526 4.87 48.01 -25.33
N SER A 527 4.20 47.17 -24.56
CA SER A 527 2.85 47.39 -24.04
C SER A 527 2.73 46.88 -22.61
N GLU A 528 1.87 47.50 -21.80
CA GLU A 528 1.54 46.98 -20.46
C GLU A 528 0.93 45.58 -20.59
N GLN A 529 1.75 44.52 -20.52
CA GLN A 529 1.24 43.16 -20.55
C GLN A 529 0.38 42.92 -19.30
N ARG A 530 -0.90 42.61 -19.55
CA ARG A 530 -1.91 42.30 -18.51
C ARG A 530 -2.28 40.83 -18.50
N GLU A 531 -1.44 39.96 -19.07
CA GLU A 531 -1.69 38.53 -19.18
C GLU A 531 -1.23 37.79 -17.93
N VAL A 532 -2.06 36.87 -17.45
CA VAL A 532 -1.73 35.87 -16.44
C VAL A 532 -1.93 34.50 -17.07
N LEU A 533 -0.85 33.71 -17.12
CA LEU A 533 -0.89 32.36 -17.65
C LEU A 533 -1.10 31.37 -16.50
N LEU A 534 -2.29 30.77 -16.45
CA LEU A 534 -2.58 29.74 -15.46
C LEU A 534 -1.96 28.42 -15.88
N ALA A 535 -1.49 27.67 -14.89
CA ALA A 535 -0.99 26.31 -15.07
C ALA A 535 -2.02 25.43 -15.79
N ARG A 536 -1.58 24.45 -16.57
CA ARG A 536 -2.50 23.61 -17.35
C ARG A 536 -3.38 22.70 -16.47
N GLY A 537 -4.50 22.24 -17.03
CA GLY A 537 -5.39 21.31 -16.34
C GLY A 537 -6.40 21.96 -15.38
N GLN A 538 -6.70 23.25 -15.57
CA GLN A 538 -7.63 23.96 -14.71
C GLN A 538 -9.05 23.41 -14.85
N LYS A 539 -9.73 23.29 -13.71
CA LYS A 539 -11.15 22.95 -13.64
C LYS A 539 -11.94 24.17 -13.20
N PHE A 540 -13.05 24.45 -13.85
CA PHE A 540 -13.96 25.52 -13.46
C PHE A 540 -15.43 25.12 -13.62
N VAL A 541 -16.29 25.78 -12.84
CA VAL A 541 -17.74 25.55 -12.86
C VAL A 541 -18.44 26.82 -13.28
N ILE A 542 -19.28 26.73 -14.30
CA ILE A 542 -20.11 27.85 -14.74
C ILE A 542 -21.15 28.17 -13.66
N LYS A 543 -21.19 29.42 -13.21
CA LYS A 543 -22.13 29.91 -12.19
C LYS A 543 -23.25 30.73 -12.77
N GLU A 544 -22.94 31.54 -13.77
CA GLU A 544 -23.88 32.46 -14.37
C GLU A 544 -23.56 32.60 -15.85
N MET A 545 -24.60 32.80 -16.65
CA MET A 545 -24.48 33.21 -18.04
C MET A 545 -25.34 34.46 -18.23
N THR A 546 -24.76 35.47 -18.87
CA THR A 546 -25.40 36.74 -19.22
C THR A 546 -25.01 37.15 -20.63
N GLN A 547 -25.53 38.29 -21.09
CA GLN A 547 -25.11 38.96 -22.31
C GLN A 547 -24.34 40.24 -21.94
N GLU A 548 -23.17 40.43 -22.54
CA GLU A 548 -22.37 41.65 -22.40
C GLU A 548 -21.86 42.06 -23.78
N GLN A 549 -22.01 43.34 -24.16
CA GLN A 549 -21.59 43.88 -25.46
C GLN A 549 -21.95 43.03 -26.69
N GLY A 550 -23.12 42.35 -26.67
CA GLY A 550 -23.58 41.54 -27.79
C GLY A 550 -22.89 40.17 -27.94
N GLN A 551 -22.21 39.68 -26.90
CA GLN A 551 -21.65 38.33 -26.83
C GLN A 551 -22.07 37.62 -25.54
N PHE A 552 -21.91 36.28 -25.53
CA PHE A 552 -22.17 35.50 -24.33
C PHE A 552 -21.10 35.79 -23.29
N TYR A 553 -21.53 35.95 -22.05
CA TYR A 553 -20.67 36.24 -20.92
C TYR A 553 -20.92 35.20 -19.83
N PHE A 554 -19.88 34.50 -19.42
CA PHE A 554 -19.96 33.45 -18.42
C PHE A 554 -19.19 33.85 -17.18
N LYS A 555 -19.81 33.72 -16.00
CA LYS A 555 -19.05 33.72 -14.74
C LYS A 555 -18.78 32.29 -14.33
N ALA A 556 -17.54 32.03 -13.94
CA ALA A 556 -17.10 30.70 -13.53
C ALA A 556 -16.25 30.77 -12.26
N ASP A 557 -16.42 29.78 -11.38
CA ASP A 557 -15.51 29.58 -10.27
C ASP A 557 -14.41 28.60 -10.70
N LEU A 558 -13.14 29.03 -10.60
CA LEU A 558 -12.03 28.08 -10.63
C LEU A 558 -12.09 27.22 -9.38
N ILE A 559 -11.88 25.92 -9.56
CA ILE A 559 -11.82 24.97 -8.45
C ILE A 559 -10.35 24.82 -8.06
N LEU A 560 -10.06 25.01 -6.77
CA LEU A 560 -8.76 24.65 -6.21
C LEU A 560 -8.60 23.13 -6.29
N ASN A 561 -7.95 22.68 -7.35
CA ASN A 561 -7.39 21.34 -7.38
C ASN A 561 -6.03 21.42 -6.69
N ASN A 562 -5.78 20.63 -5.64
CA ASN A 562 -4.41 20.28 -5.22
C ASN A 562 -3.71 19.38 -6.27
N GLY A 563 -4.13 19.48 -7.54
CA GLY A 563 -3.86 18.53 -8.60
C GLY A 563 -3.36 19.26 -9.84
N TYR A 564 -2.04 19.34 -9.95
CA TYR A 564 -1.42 19.12 -11.25
C TYR A 564 -1.80 17.71 -11.68
N ASN A 565 -2.84 17.58 -12.52
CA ASN A 565 -3.11 16.29 -13.14
C ASN A 565 -4.02 16.40 -14.35
N VAL A 566 -3.40 16.77 -15.47
CA VAL A 566 -3.78 16.19 -16.76
C VAL A 566 -2.47 15.58 -17.27
N ASN A 567 -2.45 14.30 -17.59
CA ASN A 567 -1.24 13.53 -17.98
C ASN A 567 -0.25 13.15 -16.87
N GLU A 568 -0.66 12.76 -15.65
CA GLU A 568 0.09 11.63 -15.07
C GLU A 568 -0.28 10.41 -15.91
N GLU A 569 0.65 9.98 -16.74
CA GLU A 569 0.65 8.62 -17.27
C GLU A 569 0.33 7.65 -16.12
N ILE A 570 -0.47 6.62 -16.40
CA ILE A 570 -0.64 5.51 -15.47
C ILE A 570 0.73 4.85 -15.34
N GLU A 571 1.47 5.23 -14.31
CA GLU A 571 2.77 4.67 -13.99
C GLU A 571 2.58 3.59 -12.94
N LEU A 572 2.93 2.37 -13.32
CA LEU A 572 3.02 1.22 -12.42
C LEU A 572 4.50 0.88 -12.18
N PRO A 573 5.26 1.70 -11.43
CA PRO A 573 6.70 1.53 -11.28
C PRO A 573 7.09 0.18 -10.67
N LYS A 574 6.24 -0.42 -9.82
CA LYS A 574 6.49 -1.77 -9.29
C LYS A 574 6.36 -2.84 -10.38
N LEU A 575 5.38 -2.70 -11.27
CA LEU A 575 5.23 -3.56 -12.44
C LEU A 575 6.37 -3.36 -13.44
N LYS A 576 6.74 -2.09 -13.70
CA LYS A 576 7.83 -1.69 -14.62
C LYS A 576 9.17 -2.31 -14.26
N LYS A 577 9.47 -2.44 -12.96
CA LYS A 577 10.71 -3.06 -12.47
C LYS A 577 10.84 -4.54 -12.82
N VAL A 578 9.73 -5.20 -13.12
CA VAL A 578 9.63 -6.65 -13.23
C VAL A 578 9.36 -7.06 -14.69
N PHE A 579 8.47 -6.35 -15.37
CA PHE A 579 8.19 -6.57 -16.79
C PHE A 579 9.39 -6.25 -17.67
N LYS A 580 9.46 -6.91 -18.84
CA LYS A 580 10.31 -6.42 -19.93
C LYS A 580 9.75 -5.08 -20.41
N GLU A 581 10.63 -4.20 -20.87
CA GLU A 581 10.27 -2.84 -21.30
C GLU A 581 9.13 -2.82 -22.33
N ASP A 582 9.17 -3.72 -23.32
CA ASP A 582 8.13 -3.81 -24.36
C ASP A 582 6.80 -4.32 -23.81
N ASP A 583 6.83 -5.34 -22.94
CA ASP A 583 5.64 -5.88 -22.29
C ASP A 583 4.99 -4.83 -21.37
N TYR A 584 5.81 -4.03 -20.69
CA TYR A 584 5.34 -2.93 -19.85
C TYR A 584 4.67 -1.83 -20.68
N LYS A 585 5.31 -1.41 -21.78
CA LYS A 585 4.73 -0.41 -22.68
C LYS A 585 3.40 -0.88 -23.27
N GLU A 586 3.32 -2.14 -23.68
CA GLU A 586 2.11 -2.72 -24.25
C GLU A 586 0.97 -2.78 -23.22
N PHE A 587 1.24 -3.27 -22.00
CA PHE A 587 0.22 -3.32 -20.95
C PHE A 587 -0.19 -1.93 -20.45
N LYS A 588 0.77 -1.02 -20.28
CA LYS A 588 0.50 0.39 -19.93
C LYS A 588 -0.38 1.05 -20.98
N LYS A 589 -0.15 0.77 -22.26
CA LYS A 589 -0.99 1.25 -23.37
C LYS A 589 -2.41 0.72 -23.26
N ILE A 590 -2.59 -0.58 -23.02
CA ILE A 590 -3.92 -1.20 -22.84
C ILE A 590 -4.70 -0.49 -21.72
N ILE A 591 -4.07 -0.19 -20.59
CA ILE A 591 -4.74 0.50 -19.49
C ILE A 591 -5.00 1.96 -19.85
N SER A 592 -4.00 2.68 -20.37
CA SER A 592 -4.08 4.12 -20.63
C SER A 592 -5.07 4.46 -21.76
N GLU A 593 -5.24 3.56 -22.72
CA GLU A 593 -6.17 3.71 -23.85
C GLU A 593 -7.50 2.96 -23.61
N ASN A 594 -7.71 2.40 -22.42
CA ASN A 594 -8.93 1.65 -22.12
C ASN A 594 -10.16 2.56 -22.27
N THR A 595 -11.16 2.14 -23.06
CA THR A 595 -12.37 2.93 -23.31
C THR A 595 -13.21 3.22 -22.06
N ASN A 596 -13.00 2.46 -20.98
CA ASN A 596 -13.62 2.69 -19.69
C ASN A 596 -12.70 3.52 -18.78
N GLU A 597 -13.05 4.79 -18.60
CA GLU A 597 -12.32 5.73 -17.74
C GLU A 597 -12.23 5.26 -16.28
N ASP A 598 -13.18 4.46 -15.80
CA ASP A 598 -13.16 3.97 -14.41
C ASP A 598 -12.11 2.87 -14.21
N ILE A 599 -11.75 2.11 -15.26
CA ILE A 599 -10.58 1.22 -15.24
C ILE A 599 -9.30 2.04 -15.14
N GLN A 600 -9.18 3.12 -15.91
CA GLN A 600 -8.02 4.01 -15.85
C GLN A 600 -7.84 4.58 -14.43
N LYS A 601 -8.92 5.06 -13.82
CA LYS A 601 -8.91 5.58 -12.44
C LYS A 601 -8.50 4.51 -11.44
N LEU A 602 -9.01 3.29 -11.59
CA LEU A 602 -8.73 2.18 -10.69
C LEU A 602 -7.23 1.80 -10.71
N TYR A 603 -6.65 1.65 -11.90
CA TYR A 603 -5.22 1.38 -12.04
C TYR A 603 -4.36 2.55 -11.60
N LYS A 604 -4.75 3.79 -11.91
CA LYS A 604 -4.04 4.99 -11.47
C LYS A 604 -3.97 5.07 -9.94
N LYS A 605 -5.08 4.77 -9.28
CA LYS A 605 -5.19 4.91 -7.83
C LYS A 605 -4.59 3.71 -7.09
N TYR A 606 -4.97 2.50 -7.47
CA TYR A 606 -4.67 1.28 -6.72
C TYR A 606 -3.64 0.37 -7.38
N GLY A 607 -3.30 0.60 -8.66
CA GLY A 607 -2.43 -0.29 -9.43
C GLY A 607 -1.00 -0.37 -8.91
N ASP A 608 -0.50 0.68 -8.25
CA ASP A 608 0.82 0.64 -7.58
C ASP A 608 0.70 0.61 -6.04
N GLU A 609 -0.50 0.54 -5.47
CA GLU A 609 -0.68 0.35 -4.01
C GLU A 609 -0.33 -1.07 -3.52
N ILE A 610 0.03 -1.96 -4.44
CA ILE A 610 0.53 -3.31 -4.16
C ILE A 610 1.91 -3.23 -3.50
N ASN A 611 2.15 -3.94 -2.40
CA ASN A 611 3.42 -3.87 -1.67
C ASN A 611 4.62 -4.36 -2.49
N HIS A 612 4.44 -5.47 -3.23
CA HIS A 612 5.49 -6.07 -4.03
C HIS A 612 4.93 -6.79 -5.26
N VAL A 613 5.63 -6.67 -6.39
CA VAL A 613 5.29 -7.28 -7.68
C VAL A 613 6.49 -8.14 -8.12
N TYR A 614 6.27 -9.36 -8.61
CA TYR A 614 7.35 -10.24 -9.09
C TYR A 614 6.87 -11.28 -10.11
N ILE A 615 7.78 -11.78 -10.97
CA ILE A 615 7.46 -12.83 -11.96
C ILE A 615 7.43 -14.21 -11.32
N SER A 616 6.46 -15.02 -11.75
CA SER A 616 6.24 -16.40 -11.34
C SER A 616 5.74 -17.22 -12.54
N ASP A 617 5.86 -18.55 -12.47
CA ASP A 617 5.28 -19.46 -13.47
C ASP A 617 3.74 -19.42 -13.47
N LYS A 618 3.13 -18.87 -12.43
CA LYS A 618 1.69 -18.68 -12.28
C LYS A 618 1.37 -17.33 -11.68
N GLY A 619 0.35 -16.66 -12.23
CA GLY A 619 -0.29 -15.52 -11.61
C GLY A 619 -0.92 -15.89 -10.26
N CYS A 620 -0.78 -14.99 -9.30
CA CYS A 620 -1.50 -15.05 -8.02
C CYS A 620 -1.36 -13.71 -7.28
N TYR A 621 -2.48 -13.17 -6.82
CA TYR A 621 -2.54 -12.10 -5.84
C TYR A 621 -2.68 -12.65 -4.42
N ASN A 622 -1.81 -12.19 -3.52
CA ASN A 622 -1.85 -12.53 -2.10
C ASN A 622 -2.37 -11.36 -1.27
N SER A 623 -3.64 -11.41 -0.89
CA SER A 623 -4.29 -10.36 -0.11
C SER A 623 -3.70 -10.15 1.29
N ALA A 624 -3.03 -11.15 1.88
CA ALA A 624 -2.48 -11.02 3.24
C ALA A 624 -1.19 -10.20 3.28
N ARG A 625 -0.42 -10.23 2.19
CA ARG A 625 0.82 -9.46 2.03
C ARG A 625 0.68 -8.29 1.06
N ASN A 626 -0.47 -8.21 0.39
CA ASN A 626 -0.73 -7.31 -0.73
C ASN A 626 0.37 -7.43 -1.81
N GLU A 627 0.63 -8.66 -2.26
CA GLU A 627 1.67 -8.98 -3.25
C GLU A 627 1.05 -9.53 -4.53
N LEU A 628 1.64 -9.18 -5.68
CA LEU A 628 1.22 -9.61 -7.00
C LEU A 628 2.31 -10.45 -7.66
N SER A 629 2.07 -11.74 -7.82
CA SER A 629 2.88 -12.56 -8.71
C SER A 629 2.27 -12.56 -10.10
N ILE A 630 3.09 -12.26 -11.11
CA ILE A 630 2.63 -12.04 -12.48
C ILE A 630 3.19 -13.10 -13.42
N SER A 631 2.36 -13.52 -14.37
CA SER A 631 2.74 -14.33 -15.52
C SER A 631 2.05 -13.76 -16.75
N ILE A 632 2.76 -13.69 -17.87
CA ILE A 632 2.19 -13.32 -19.18
C ILE A 632 1.95 -14.59 -20.00
N ASN A 633 0.90 -14.58 -20.82
CA ASN A 633 0.57 -15.74 -21.66
C ASN A 633 1.62 -15.93 -22.76
N SER A 634 1.90 -17.19 -23.10
CA SER A 634 2.89 -17.55 -24.10
C SER A 634 2.45 -17.12 -25.52
N GLU A 635 3.40 -17.01 -26.45
CA GLU A 635 3.06 -16.69 -27.86
C GLU A 635 2.10 -17.70 -28.50
N GLU A 636 2.14 -18.96 -28.07
CA GLU A 636 1.22 -20.00 -28.56
C GLU A 636 -0.21 -19.75 -28.06
N GLU A 637 -0.36 -19.38 -26.79
CA GLU A 637 -1.65 -19.01 -26.20
C GLU A 637 -2.21 -17.73 -26.83
N VAL A 638 -1.36 -16.74 -27.09
CA VAL A 638 -1.77 -15.50 -27.78
C VAL A 638 -2.24 -15.79 -29.20
N LYS A 639 -1.54 -16.65 -29.95
CA LYS A 639 -1.97 -17.10 -31.29
C LYS A 639 -3.30 -17.85 -31.27
N SER A 640 -3.62 -18.49 -30.15
CA SER A 640 -4.87 -19.22 -29.96
C SER A 640 -6.05 -18.32 -29.58
N GLY A 641 -5.82 -17.02 -29.31
CA GLY A 641 -6.87 -16.02 -29.07
C GLY A 641 -6.94 -15.48 -27.64
N ILE A 642 -6.04 -15.89 -26.74
CA ILE A 642 -5.98 -15.40 -25.36
C ILE A 642 -5.23 -14.08 -25.32
N ASN A 643 -5.70 -13.09 -24.55
CA ASN A 643 -4.96 -11.85 -24.42
C ASN A 643 -3.63 -12.08 -23.66
N LYS A 644 -2.54 -11.51 -24.17
CA LYS A 644 -1.19 -11.64 -23.58
C LYS A 644 -1.13 -11.30 -22.09
N PHE A 645 -1.94 -10.35 -21.63
CA PHE A 645 -1.94 -9.83 -20.26
C PHE A 645 -3.18 -10.21 -19.44
N SER A 646 -4.05 -11.10 -19.93
CA SER A 646 -5.28 -11.44 -19.22
C SER A 646 -5.03 -12.03 -17.82
N THR A 647 -3.96 -12.81 -17.63
CA THR A 647 -3.58 -13.28 -16.29
C THR A 647 -3.16 -12.12 -15.39
N VAL A 648 -2.39 -11.17 -15.90
CA VAL A 648 -1.94 -10.02 -15.10
C VAL A 648 -3.10 -9.12 -14.71
N ALA A 649 -4.01 -8.84 -15.63
CA ALA A 649 -5.22 -8.07 -15.35
C ALA A 649 -6.18 -8.81 -14.40
N HIS A 650 -6.24 -10.15 -14.46
CA HIS A 650 -6.99 -10.98 -13.50
C HIS A 650 -6.45 -10.80 -12.08
N GLU A 651 -5.14 -10.91 -11.89
CA GLU A 651 -4.54 -10.74 -10.55
C GLU A 651 -4.70 -9.30 -10.02
N TYR A 652 -4.63 -8.30 -10.90
CA TYR A 652 -5.00 -6.93 -10.56
C TYR A 652 -6.47 -6.81 -10.13
N GLY A 653 -7.39 -7.57 -10.76
CA GLY A 653 -8.78 -7.66 -10.34
C GLY A 653 -8.95 -8.13 -8.89
N HIS A 654 -8.19 -9.14 -8.45
CA HIS A 654 -8.16 -9.54 -7.04
C HIS A 654 -7.54 -8.48 -6.12
N SER A 655 -6.51 -7.77 -6.59
CA SER A 655 -5.93 -6.64 -5.85
C SER A 655 -6.96 -5.54 -5.62
N PHE A 656 -7.68 -5.12 -6.67
CA PHE A 656 -8.70 -4.09 -6.57
C PHE A 656 -9.86 -4.52 -5.69
N ASP A 657 -10.29 -5.78 -5.77
CA ASP A 657 -11.32 -6.33 -4.86
C ASP A 657 -10.95 -6.16 -3.38
N HIS A 658 -9.65 -6.24 -3.05
CA HIS A 658 -9.15 -6.16 -1.68
C HIS A 658 -8.83 -4.75 -1.18
N ASN A 659 -8.26 -3.93 -2.06
CA ASN A 659 -7.63 -2.67 -1.68
C ASN A 659 -8.51 -1.45 -1.97
N ALA A 660 -9.42 -1.55 -2.94
CA ALA A 660 -10.22 -0.42 -3.33
C ALA A 660 -11.30 -0.11 -2.29
N THR A 661 -11.47 1.18 -1.99
CA THR A 661 -12.41 1.65 -0.96
C THR A 661 -13.78 1.96 -1.56
N SER A 662 -14.84 1.46 -0.94
CA SER A 662 -16.22 1.73 -1.35
C SER A 662 -17.19 1.71 -0.16
N ASP A 663 -18.31 2.42 -0.29
CA ASP A 663 -19.40 2.47 0.68
C ASP A 663 -20.52 1.46 0.35
N LEU A 664 -20.14 0.23 -0.02
CA LEU A 664 -21.08 -0.83 -0.42
C LEU A 664 -21.72 -1.52 0.79
N THR A 665 -22.91 -2.07 0.60
CA THR A 665 -23.60 -2.83 1.64
C THR A 665 -23.28 -4.32 1.56
N HIS A 666 -23.23 -4.97 2.72
CA HIS A 666 -22.91 -6.39 2.88
C HIS A 666 -23.89 -7.07 3.84
N THR A 667 -25.18 -6.96 3.55
CA THR A 667 -26.27 -7.38 4.44
C THR A 667 -26.21 -8.87 4.78
N ASP A 668 -26.00 -9.72 3.76
CA ASP A 668 -25.87 -11.18 3.97
C ASP A 668 -24.67 -11.49 4.88
N LEU A 669 -23.50 -10.90 4.61
CA LEU A 669 -22.28 -11.14 5.38
C LEU A 669 -22.38 -10.64 6.81
N LYS A 670 -22.98 -9.46 7.01
CA LYS A 670 -23.23 -8.91 8.34
C LYS A 670 -24.06 -9.89 9.18
N LYS A 671 -25.15 -10.42 8.60
CA LYS A 671 -25.99 -11.40 9.27
C LYS A 671 -25.27 -12.72 9.55
N ILE A 672 -24.42 -13.19 8.64
CA ILE A 672 -23.59 -14.38 8.85
C ILE A 672 -22.63 -14.16 10.02
N ARG A 673 -21.96 -13.01 10.10
CA ARG A 673 -21.00 -12.67 11.18
C ARG A 673 -21.65 -12.46 12.54
N GLU A 674 -22.94 -12.18 12.59
CA GLU A 674 -23.71 -12.15 13.85
C GLU A 674 -23.87 -13.55 14.45
N VAL A 675 -23.86 -14.60 13.62
CA VAL A 675 -24.24 -15.95 14.03
C VAL A 675 -23.08 -16.96 14.02
N ILE A 676 -21.99 -16.67 13.32
CA ILE A 676 -20.74 -17.43 13.37
C ILE A 676 -19.54 -16.50 13.60
N PRO A 677 -18.40 -17.01 14.11
CA PRO A 677 -17.18 -16.22 14.25
C PRO A 677 -16.78 -15.53 12.94
N GLU A 678 -16.40 -14.27 13.01
CA GLU A 678 -16.00 -13.46 11.85
C GLU A 678 -14.86 -14.11 11.05
N SER A 679 -13.91 -14.77 11.73
CA SER A 679 -12.81 -15.51 11.09
C SER A 679 -13.24 -16.75 10.28
N LEU A 680 -14.51 -17.15 10.42
CA LEU A 680 -15.16 -18.22 9.67
C LEU A 680 -16.15 -17.70 8.62
N ALA A 681 -16.44 -16.39 8.60
CA ALA A 681 -17.27 -15.80 7.57
C ALA A 681 -16.68 -16.08 6.18
N PRO A 682 -17.53 -16.30 5.16
CA PRO A 682 -17.05 -16.74 3.85
C PRO A 682 -16.19 -15.68 3.15
N ALA A 683 -16.46 -14.39 3.37
CA ALA A 683 -15.71 -13.27 2.83
C ALA A 683 -15.61 -12.09 3.82
N LYS A 684 -14.64 -11.20 3.55
CA LYS A 684 -14.57 -9.84 4.12
C LYS A 684 -15.56 -8.92 3.37
N ASP A 685 -15.63 -7.65 3.76
CA ASP A 685 -16.38 -6.62 3.04
C ASP A 685 -15.52 -6.16 1.87
N LEU A 686 -15.72 -6.80 0.71
CA LEU A 686 -14.96 -6.65 -0.53
C LEU A 686 -15.90 -6.23 -1.66
N LEU A 687 -15.40 -5.67 -2.75
CA LEU A 687 -16.25 -5.27 -3.89
C LEU A 687 -17.07 -6.46 -4.42
N SER A 688 -16.44 -7.61 -4.56
CA SER A 688 -17.05 -8.88 -5.03
C SER A 688 -18.03 -9.49 -4.03
N SER A 689 -18.01 -9.09 -2.76
CA SER A 689 -18.90 -9.60 -1.73
C SER A 689 -20.03 -8.62 -1.35
N SER A 690 -20.16 -7.51 -2.09
CA SER A 690 -21.25 -6.55 -1.97
C SER A 690 -22.61 -7.17 -2.31
N ASP A 691 -23.67 -6.64 -1.72
CA ASP A 691 -25.03 -7.10 -1.98
C ASP A 691 -25.38 -7.00 -3.47
N GLU A 692 -24.95 -5.91 -4.13
CA GLU A 692 -25.14 -5.68 -5.56
C GLU A 692 -24.46 -6.74 -6.43
N PHE A 693 -23.17 -7.02 -6.19
CA PHE A 693 -22.44 -7.99 -7.00
C PHE A 693 -22.88 -9.43 -6.72
N MET A 694 -23.15 -9.76 -5.45
CA MET A 694 -23.65 -11.08 -5.07
C MET A 694 -25.03 -11.38 -5.67
N GLN A 695 -25.90 -10.36 -5.79
CA GLN A 695 -27.17 -10.51 -6.50
C GLN A 695 -26.94 -10.84 -7.97
N ALA A 696 -26.06 -10.09 -8.65
CA ALA A 696 -25.75 -10.29 -10.05
C ALA A 696 -25.18 -11.70 -10.34
N ILE A 697 -24.26 -12.17 -9.50
CA ILE A 697 -23.70 -13.53 -9.58
C ILE A 697 -24.79 -14.61 -9.50
N ARG A 698 -25.77 -14.42 -8.62
CA ARG A 698 -26.87 -15.38 -8.45
C ARG A 698 -27.84 -15.36 -9.64
N GLU A 699 -28.06 -14.20 -10.25
CA GLU A 699 -28.85 -14.05 -11.48
C GLU A 699 -28.17 -14.74 -12.66
N ASP A 700 -26.89 -14.47 -12.91
CA ASP A 700 -26.13 -15.14 -13.98
C ASP A 700 -26.03 -16.65 -13.74
N LYS A 701 -25.79 -17.09 -12.50
CA LYS A 701 -25.82 -18.51 -12.13
C LYS A 701 -27.16 -19.16 -12.45
N ALA A 702 -28.29 -18.48 -12.25
CA ALA A 702 -29.61 -19.00 -12.61
C ALA A 702 -29.79 -19.08 -14.14
N ASN A 703 -29.35 -18.06 -14.87
CA ASN A 703 -29.39 -18.02 -16.34
C ASN A 703 -28.54 -19.13 -16.95
N LEU A 704 -27.29 -19.29 -16.51
CA LEU A 704 -26.37 -20.32 -16.99
C LEU A 704 -26.90 -21.74 -16.70
N LYS A 705 -27.50 -21.96 -15.52
CA LYS A 705 -28.18 -23.23 -15.23
C LYS A 705 -29.34 -23.52 -16.18
N SER A 706 -30.03 -22.50 -16.67
CA SER A 706 -31.12 -22.66 -17.64
C SER A 706 -30.63 -23.04 -19.05
N ILE A 707 -29.45 -22.54 -19.45
CA ILE A 707 -28.79 -22.91 -20.72
C ILE A 707 -28.36 -24.38 -20.70
N GLY A 708 -27.92 -24.85 -19.53
CA GLY A 708 -27.54 -26.23 -19.28
C GLY A 708 -26.06 -26.49 -19.51
N PHE A 709 -25.45 -27.23 -18.58
CA PHE A 709 -23.99 -27.43 -18.52
C PHE A 709 -23.39 -28.01 -19.81
N LYS A 710 -24.05 -28.98 -20.43
CA LYS A 710 -23.55 -29.62 -21.66
C LYS A 710 -23.39 -28.61 -22.80
N LYS A 711 -24.40 -27.76 -23.00
CA LYS A 711 -24.40 -26.74 -24.05
C LYS A 711 -23.35 -25.67 -23.79
N LEU A 712 -23.17 -25.26 -22.53
CA LEU A 712 -22.11 -24.32 -22.15
C LEU A 712 -20.72 -24.88 -22.45
N VAL A 713 -20.46 -26.14 -22.12
CA VAL A 713 -19.17 -26.77 -22.46
C VAL A 713 -18.97 -26.85 -23.97
N GLU A 714 -20.00 -27.20 -24.74
CA GLU A 714 -19.93 -27.22 -26.22
C GLU A 714 -19.64 -25.83 -26.81
N GLU A 715 -20.15 -24.76 -26.21
CA GLU A 715 -19.93 -23.38 -26.71
C GLU A 715 -18.61 -22.75 -26.24
N LEU A 716 -18.02 -23.20 -25.14
CA LEU A 716 -16.81 -22.59 -24.54
C LEU A 716 -15.54 -23.41 -24.82
N ARG A 717 -15.63 -24.74 -24.88
CA ARG A 717 -14.45 -25.61 -24.81
C ARG A 717 -13.46 -25.40 -25.95
N ASP A 718 -13.94 -25.10 -27.14
CA ASP A 718 -13.12 -25.00 -28.35
C ASP A 718 -12.60 -23.57 -28.58
N GLU A 719 -12.97 -22.62 -27.73
CA GLU A 719 -12.60 -21.21 -27.84
C GLU A 719 -11.65 -20.83 -26.70
N GLU A 720 -10.37 -20.67 -27.01
CA GLU A 720 -9.32 -20.40 -26.01
C GLU A 720 -9.52 -19.04 -25.31
N ALA A 721 -10.11 -18.06 -26.00
CA ALA A 721 -10.51 -16.77 -25.40
C ALA A 721 -11.60 -16.91 -24.32
N SER A 722 -12.28 -18.06 -24.23
CA SER A 722 -13.31 -18.28 -23.22
C SER A 722 -12.76 -18.75 -21.86
N LYS A 723 -11.45 -19.03 -21.73
CA LYS A 723 -10.84 -19.59 -20.51
C LYS A 723 -11.17 -18.80 -19.24
N GLY A 724 -11.07 -17.47 -19.28
CA GLY A 724 -11.41 -16.62 -18.14
C GLY A 724 -12.89 -16.74 -17.74
N ILE A 725 -13.79 -16.89 -18.72
CA ILE A 725 -15.21 -17.14 -18.44
C ILE A 725 -15.45 -18.54 -17.91
N GLN A 726 -14.74 -19.56 -18.42
CA GLN A 726 -14.81 -20.91 -17.85
C GLN A 726 -14.43 -20.91 -16.37
N ASP A 727 -13.37 -20.20 -16.00
CA ASP A 727 -12.93 -20.05 -14.62
C ASP A 727 -13.95 -19.28 -13.75
N ALA A 728 -14.46 -18.15 -14.26
CA ALA A 728 -15.50 -17.36 -13.60
C ALA A 728 -16.77 -18.17 -13.27
N ILE A 729 -17.16 -19.12 -14.12
CA ILE A 729 -18.38 -19.92 -13.95
C ILE A 729 -18.17 -21.28 -13.29
N ASP A 730 -16.93 -21.74 -13.07
CA ASP A 730 -16.64 -23.05 -12.45
C ASP A 730 -17.28 -23.16 -11.05
N GLY A 731 -17.29 -22.05 -10.31
CA GLY A 731 -17.97 -21.91 -9.03
C GLY A 731 -19.51 -22.04 -9.10
N MET A 732 -20.14 -21.86 -10.25
CA MET A 732 -21.60 -21.83 -10.38
C MET A 732 -22.24 -23.23 -10.48
N PHE A 733 -21.48 -24.25 -10.85
CA PHE A 733 -21.94 -25.64 -11.01
C PHE A 733 -21.36 -26.58 -9.95
N GLU A 734 -22.22 -27.36 -9.29
CA GLU A 734 -21.85 -28.18 -8.14
C GLU A 734 -21.76 -29.67 -8.45
N GLY A 735 -20.60 -30.25 -8.16
CA GLY A 735 -20.35 -31.68 -8.20
C GLY A 735 -19.43 -32.11 -9.33
N SER A 736 -18.74 -33.24 -9.14
CA SER A 736 -17.66 -33.71 -10.02
C SER A 736 -18.05 -33.96 -11.48
N LYS A 737 -19.34 -34.11 -11.78
CA LYS A 737 -19.86 -34.27 -13.14
C LYS A 737 -19.97 -32.96 -13.92
N TYR A 738 -19.87 -31.81 -13.25
CA TYR A 738 -19.93 -30.49 -13.87
C TYR A 738 -18.56 -29.81 -13.81
N ARG A 739 -17.54 -30.51 -14.30
CA ARG A 739 -16.17 -29.97 -14.37
C ARG A 739 -15.95 -29.35 -15.74
N ILE A 740 -15.60 -28.08 -15.76
CA ILE A 740 -15.17 -27.39 -16.98
C ILE A 740 -13.63 -27.50 -17.13
N SER A 741 -13.08 -27.15 -18.30
CA SER A 741 -11.67 -27.38 -18.60
C SER A 741 -10.74 -26.48 -17.78
N TRP A 742 -11.18 -25.25 -17.50
CA TRP A 742 -10.41 -24.21 -16.80
C TRP A 742 -11.16 -23.77 -15.54
N GLY A 743 -10.51 -23.91 -14.38
CA GLY A 743 -11.11 -23.60 -13.07
C GLY A 743 -10.42 -24.30 -11.91
N HIS A 744 -10.85 -23.97 -10.68
CA HIS A 744 -10.25 -24.48 -9.45
C HIS A 744 -10.93 -25.74 -8.87
N GLY A 745 -12.15 -26.05 -9.31
CA GLY A 745 -12.92 -27.23 -8.96
C GLY A 745 -13.49 -27.28 -7.54
N GLU A 746 -14.18 -28.40 -7.23
CA GLU A 746 -14.99 -28.56 -6.01
C GLU A 746 -14.25 -28.31 -4.69
N LYS A 747 -12.97 -28.65 -4.59
CA LYS A 747 -12.22 -28.46 -3.33
C LYS A 747 -12.05 -26.98 -3.01
N TYR A 748 -11.81 -26.16 -4.02
CA TYR A 748 -11.58 -24.73 -3.89
C TYR A 748 -12.85 -24.01 -3.45
N TYR A 749 -13.91 -24.09 -4.25
CA TYR A 749 -15.15 -23.35 -3.98
C TYR A 749 -15.88 -23.83 -2.71
N ASN A 750 -15.62 -25.05 -2.24
CA ASN A 750 -16.17 -25.55 -0.97
C ASN A 750 -15.27 -25.29 0.24
N ARG A 751 -14.10 -24.63 0.09
CA ARG A 751 -13.11 -24.49 1.16
C ARG A 751 -13.64 -23.74 2.39
N LYS A 752 -14.44 -22.69 2.19
CA LYS A 752 -15.04 -21.89 3.27
C LYS A 752 -16.05 -22.69 4.07
N TYR A 753 -16.98 -23.36 3.39
CA TYR A 753 -17.93 -24.26 4.05
C TYR A 753 -17.22 -25.38 4.82
N ASN A 754 -16.21 -26.01 4.20
CA ASN A 754 -15.44 -27.07 4.86
C ASN A 754 -14.70 -26.56 6.10
N LYS A 755 -14.18 -25.31 6.08
CA LYS A 755 -13.58 -24.66 7.25
C LYS A 755 -14.63 -24.45 8.34
N ILE A 756 -15.79 -23.88 8.02
CA ILE A 756 -16.90 -23.68 8.96
C ILE A 756 -17.30 -25.02 9.60
N LYS A 757 -17.49 -26.06 8.78
CA LYS A 757 -17.85 -27.40 9.24
C LYS A 757 -16.78 -28.00 10.15
N TYR A 758 -15.51 -27.92 9.76
CA TYR A 758 -14.40 -28.41 10.58
C TYR A 758 -14.38 -27.74 11.96
N TYR A 759 -14.61 -26.42 12.01
CA TYR A 759 -14.72 -25.69 13.28
C TYR A 759 -15.97 -26.11 14.07
N ALA A 760 -17.12 -26.25 13.41
CA ALA A 760 -18.34 -26.71 14.05
C ALA A 760 -18.14 -28.08 14.72
N ASP A 761 -17.54 -29.03 14.00
CA ASP A 761 -17.22 -30.38 14.49
C ASP A 761 -16.20 -30.34 15.65
N LEU A 762 -15.19 -29.47 15.56
CA LEU A 762 -14.15 -29.32 16.58
C LEU A 762 -14.71 -28.76 17.91
N TYR A 763 -15.66 -27.83 17.82
CA TYR A 763 -16.20 -27.10 18.99
C TYR A 763 -17.59 -27.57 19.43
N GLY A 764 -18.20 -28.54 18.74
CA GLY A 764 -19.53 -29.06 19.06
C GLY A 764 -20.66 -28.07 18.77
N GLU A 765 -20.46 -27.18 17.79
CA GLU A 765 -21.44 -26.18 17.35
C GLU A 765 -22.28 -26.72 16.19
N ASP A 766 -23.53 -26.25 16.05
CA ASP A 766 -24.40 -26.61 14.92
C ASP A 766 -24.51 -25.43 13.92
N TYR A 767 -23.37 -25.05 13.33
CA TYR A 767 -23.33 -23.95 12.36
C TYR A 767 -24.15 -24.24 11.10
N ASP A 768 -24.35 -25.50 10.74
CA ASP A 768 -25.24 -25.85 9.64
C ASP A 768 -26.66 -25.33 9.91
N LYS A 769 -27.23 -25.63 11.08
CA LYS A 769 -28.56 -25.16 11.45
C LYS A 769 -28.61 -23.64 11.61
N ILE A 770 -27.64 -23.07 12.32
CA ILE A 770 -27.57 -21.63 12.60
C ILE A 770 -27.52 -20.81 11.30
N LEU A 771 -26.67 -21.21 10.35
CA LEU A 771 -26.55 -20.53 9.06
C LEU A 771 -27.81 -20.74 8.20
N MET A 772 -28.40 -21.94 8.20
CA MET A 772 -29.67 -22.18 7.51
C MET A 772 -30.78 -21.25 8.02
N ASP A 773 -30.88 -21.02 9.33
CA ASP A 773 -31.89 -20.15 9.91
C ASP A 773 -31.59 -18.67 9.61
N ALA A 774 -30.32 -18.24 9.71
CA ALA A 774 -29.90 -16.88 9.36
C ALA A 774 -30.22 -16.52 7.90
N PHE A 775 -29.97 -17.43 6.96
CA PHE A 775 -30.33 -17.21 5.56
C PHE A 775 -31.85 -17.24 5.31
N LYS A 776 -32.64 -18.01 6.07
CA LYS A 776 -34.11 -17.93 5.98
C LYS A 776 -34.62 -16.57 6.45
N GLU A 777 -34.03 -16.00 7.49
CA GLU A 777 -34.36 -14.64 7.98
C GLU A 777 -34.03 -13.57 6.93
N LEU A 778 -32.98 -13.77 6.14
CA LEU A 778 -32.66 -12.93 4.97
C LEU A 778 -33.59 -13.15 3.76
N GLY A 779 -34.53 -14.09 3.84
CA GLY A 779 -35.51 -14.37 2.79
C GLY A 779 -35.10 -15.46 1.78
N TYR A 780 -33.97 -16.15 1.97
CA TYR A 780 -33.56 -17.23 1.07
C TYR A 780 -34.40 -18.49 1.24
N LYS A 781 -34.77 -19.12 0.11
CA LYS A 781 -35.52 -20.38 0.07
C LYS A 781 -34.60 -21.59 0.30
N ILE A 782 -34.25 -21.85 1.55
CA ILE A 782 -33.40 -22.98 1.94
C ILE A 782 -34.23 -24.18 2.41
N LYS A 783 -34.07 -25.32 1.73
CA LYS A 783 -34.75 -26.58 2.07
C LYS A 783 -33.83 -27.62 2.72
N ALA A 784 -32.54 -27.59 2.40
CA ALA A 784 -31.55 -28.54 2.87
C ALA A 784 -30.15 -27.92 2.99
N LYS A 785 -29.23 -28.63 3.67
CA LYS A 785 -27.83 -28.20 3.85
C LYS A 785 -27.13 -27.87 2.53
N LYS A 786 -27.47 -28.58 1.45
CA LYS A 786 -26.90 -28.31 0.11
C LYS A 786 -27.23 -26.90 -0.41
N ASP A 787 -28.40 -26.35 -0.06
CA ASP A 787 -28.82 -25.03 -0.54
C ASP A 787 -28.02 -23.94 0.20
N MET A 788 -27.83 -24.10 1.52
CA MET A 788 -26.93 -23.24 2.31
C MET A 788 -25.47 -23.34 1.85
N LYS A 789 -25.00 -24.56 1.56
CA LYS A 789 -23.66 -24.79 1.01
C LYS A 789 -23.46 -24.06 -0.32
N SER A 790 -24.45 -24.08 -1.21
CA SER A 790 -24.43 -23.30 -2.46
C SER A 790 -24.28 -21.80 -2.20
N LEU A 791 -25.02 -21.25 -1.23
CA LEU A 791 -24.94 -19.81 -0.91
C LEU A 791 -23.57 -19.41 -0.37
N ILE A 792 -22.94 -20.25 0.45
CA ILE A 792 -21.57 -20.02 0.94
C ILE A 792 -20.55 -20.13 -0.20
N ARG A 793 -20.78 -21.05 -1.15
CA ARG A 793 -19.95 -21.24 -2.34
C ARG A 793 -19.96 -20.01 -3.25
N ASP A 794 -21.07 -19.28 -3.29
CA ASP A 794 -21.23 -18.10 -4.15
C ASP A 794 -20.18 -17.01 -3.84
N TYR A 795 -19.67 -16.90 -2.60
CA TYR A 795 -18.65 -15.90 -2.26
C TYR A 795 -17.28 -16.15 -2.92
N GLU A 796 -16.85 -17.40 -3.00
CA GLU A 796 -15.63 -17.76 -3.74
C GLU A 796 -15.86 -17.63 -5.25
N THR A 797 -17.07 -17.96 -5.71
CA THR A 797 -17.47 -17.79 -7.11
C THR A 797 -17.45 -16.32 -7.52
N ALA A 798 -17.94 -15.43 -6.64
CA ALA A 798 -17.96 -14.01 -6.88
C ALA A 798 -16.55 -13.41 -6.97
N SER A 799 -15.62 -13.83 -6.12
CA SER A 799 -14.24 -13.32 -6.18
C SER A 799 -13.53 -13.70 -7.50
N GLU A 800 -13.68 -14.95 -7.97
CA GLU A 800 -13.11 -15.38 -9.26
C GLU A 800 -13.82 -14.72 -10.45
N ALA A 801 -15.15 -14.58 -10.39
CA ALA A 801 -15.89 -13.89 -11.43
C ALA A 801 -15.52 -12.40 -11.51
N TRP A 802 -15.32 -11.74 -10.37
CA TRP A 802 -14.86 -10.36 -10.31
C TRP A 802 -13.51 -10.18 -11.01
N ALA A 803 -12.51 -11.01 -10.67
CA ALA A 803 -11.19 -10.93 -11.27
C ALA A 803 -11.19 -11.20 -12.78
N ASN A 804 -11.91 -12.23 -13.23
CA ASN A 804 -12.01 -12.58 -14.64
C ASN A 804 -12.77 -11.52 -15.47
N ILE A 805 -13.86 -10.95 -14.93
CA ILE A 805 -14.58 -9.86 -15.60
C ILE A 805 -13.72 -8.59 -15.63
N MET A 806 -13.02 -8.25 -14.54
CA MET A 806 -12.08 -7.13 -14.52
C MET A 806 -10.98 -7.29 -15.58
N SER A 807 -10.45 -8.51 -15.73
CA SER A 807 -9.50 -8.84 -16.77
C SER A 807 -10.06 -8.60 -18.18
N ALA A 808 -11.26 -9.12 -18.44
CA ALA A 808 -11.94 -8.96 -19.72
C ALA A 808 -12.22 -7.49 -20.06
N VAL A 809 -12.64 -6.67 -19.10
CA VAL A 809 -12.88 -5.23 -19.30
C VAL A 809 -11.55 -4.46 -19.47
N THR A 810 -10.49 -4.87 -18.78
CA THR A 810 -9.15 -4.26 -18.92
C THR A 810 -8.56 -4.54 -20.29
N CYS A 811 -8.60 -5.81 -20.73
CA CYS A 811 -7.91 -6.29 -21.92
C CYS A 811 -8.74 -6.16 -23.21
N GLY A 812 -10.07 -6.15 -23.10
CA GLY A 812 -11.00 -6.09 -24.22
C GLY A 812 -10.97 -7.35 -25.09
N GLY A 813 -11.41 -7.20 -26.35
CA GLY A 813 -11.43 -8.28 -27.34
C GLY A 813 -12.44 -9.38 -27.04
N SER A 814 -12.18 -10.59 -27.54
CA SER A 814 -13.11 -11.72 -27.43
C SER A 814 -13.41 -12.14 -26.00
N GLU A 815 -12.48 -11.96 -25.06
CA GLU A 815 -12.72 -12.23 -23.63
C GLU A 815 -13.88 -11.36 -23.09
N LEU A 816 -13.96 -10.10 -23.50
CA LEU A 816 -15.07 -9.20 -23.15
C LEU A 816 -16.39 -9.63 -23.80
N GLU A 817 -16.38 -10.05 -25.07
CA GLU A 817 -17.58 -10.56 -25.76
C GLU A 817 -18.15 -11.81 -25.04
N PHE A 818 -17.27 -12.69 -24.54
CA PHE A 818 -17.69 -13.83 -23.73
C PHE A 818 -18.28 -13.39 -22.38
N ALA A 819 -17.70 -12.38 -21.71
CA ALA A 819 -18.26 -11.81 -20.49
C ALA A 819 -19.65 -11.21 -20.72
N GLU A 820 -19.83 -10.42 -21.78
CA GLU A 820 -21.12 -9.83 -22.16
C GLU A 820 -22.18 -10.90 -22.46
N LYS A 821 -21.78 -12.02 -23.07
CA LYS A 821 -22.71 -13.10 -23.43
C LYS A 821 -23.12 -13.96 -22.23
N TYR A 822 -22.18 -14.32 -21.36
CA TYR A 822 -22.42 -15.34 -20.32
C TYR A 822 -22.55 -14.79 -18.91
N LEU A 823 -22.02 -13.59 -18.63
CA LEU A 823 -22.05 -12.93 -17.33
C LEU A 823 -22.56 -11.46 -17.41
N PRO A 824 -23.64 -11.17 -18.16
CA PRO A 824 -24.08 -9.80 -18.40
C PRO A 824 -24.45 -9.05 -17.12
N LYS A 825 -25.04 -9.74 -16.12
CA LYS A 825 -25.45 -9.08 -14.87
C LYS A 825 -24.25 -8.77 -13.99
N SER A 826 -23.31 -9.70 -13.90
CA SER A 826 -22.09 -9.52 -13.12
C SER A 826 -21.22 -8.43 -13.75
N LEU A 827 -21.13 -8.36 -15.08
CA LEU A 827 -20.47 -7.28 -15.80
C LEU A 827 -21.12 -5.91 -15.52
N GLU A 828 -22.45 -5.81 -15.64
CA GLU A 828 -23.20 -4.59 -15.34
C GLU A 828 -22.95 -4.12 -13.89
N ALA A 829 -22.98 -5.05 -12.93
CA ALA A 829 -22.73 -4.76 -11.52
C ALA A 829 -21.29 -4.30 -11.27
N LEU A 830 -20.29 -4.96 -11.86
CA LEU A 830 -18.87 -4.57 -11.73
C LEU A 830 -18.66 -3.15 -12.23
N LEU A 831 -19.14 -2.84 -13.45
CA LEU A 831 -19.01 -1.51 -14.05
C LEU A 831 -19.67 -0.42 -13.19
N LYS A 832 -20.84 -0.72 -12.61
CA LYS A 832 -21.51 0.20 -11.69
C LYS A 832 -20.72 0.40 -10.40
N ILE A 833 -20.14 -0.66 -9.84
CA ILE A 833 -19.38 -0.61 -8.58
C ILE A 833 -18.10 0.20 -8.75
N ILE A 834 -17.28 -0.10 -9.77
CA ILE A 834 -15.99 0.59 -9.98
C ILE A 834 -16.15 2.10 -10.22
N LYS A 835 -17.28 2.51 -10.79
CA LYS A 835 -17.63 3.93 -10.94
C LYS A 835 -17.82 4.66 -9.61
N GLY A 836 -18.24 3.94 -8.57
CA GLY A 836 -18.45 4.46 -7.22
C GLY A 836 -17.27 4.27 -6.27
N VAL A 837 -16.16 3.69 -6.75
CA VAL A 837 -14.91 3.58 -5.99
C VAL A 837 -14.26 4.97 -5.97
N ASN A 838 -14.21 5.56 -4.78
CA ASN A 838 -13.60 6.87 -4.53
C ASN A 838 -12.09 6.76 -4.52
#